data_AF-A0A956WJV2-F1
#
_entry.id   AF-A0A956WJV2-F1
#
_cell.length_a   1.000
_cell.length_b   1.000
_cell.length_c   1.000
_cell.angle_alpha   90.00
_cell.angle_beta   90.00
_cell.angle_gamma   90.00
#
_symmetry.space_group_name_H-M   'P 1'
#
loop_
_entity.id
_entity.type
_entity.pdbx_description
1 polymer ?
#
loop_
_entity_poly.entity_id
_entity_poly.type
_entity_poly.pdbx_seq_one_letter_code
_entity_poly.pdbx_strand_id
1 'polypeptide(L)'
;MKHSTMMRWASMGSVLALLLLMFTPLLGLAQAPAATRPNDPSPAMGHAQVIAHGVASLPQGDLVWRLRLNRAPLPNRAAPQLRPPSFVAGVTGVVAVSSANGVVTSRVPAGEAVWMPPETPQAVVSLERQPTAFLDFAVERSTAPRARDIAGSAFSLPRAGAYDMVLLRDVLNRGEASTLASVTGPAFLYVSSGRIALYDELGEEIDLAAGDVAEFTGEAVAVGLGRMPATFLVAMIGTETPRTVDLRQQTPIPPVQPTVAPVQTPVPVPTATMAPTATATATPLPPTATATATPVPTATPLPTATPVPTATPSPSPTPSPTATPAPTATPSPTATPTPTSAPGEILIAAAICPAGYGGPDFAAECTDPAAAVPFVLAAGHGIIDTREAGAAGTVRFADVLPGSHQVGADIPGDFASSQVQCDNGSGEEIAQPEDLNQVALDVAAGDTITCDWYIVPENARGLVDLSVLIRACPEGMTPETLERDECTPAPDGTLLALSGPSGEIAPAATAADAWEWSALDPGDYTLAVAALPQAETDYQLDDQPCCGPDGEFSVDLDGQLAEESRTLYLFQPEPEAPDTSITVDIATCPPGMNVNNLDPAACGPAPAGTSLALFVGSEQLPAATEEDAQWTWRGVPYGTATLILNAVPEGTATFSLNQRTCCNLEGGLDVSVSEETPHTGYILFFYPPESAAPEVVETPEPAALADVPDTPEVVEMSDIDPDGDGLPSTDEAFFQTDPEHADSDGDGVNDAAEIAAGTDPLTP
;
A
#
# COMPACT_ATOMS: atom_id res chain seq x y z
N MET A 1 -75.86 33.02 -47.92
CA MET A 1 -77.20 32.53 -48.34
C MET A 1 -77.05 31.15 -48.95
N LYS A 2 -77.87 30.20 -48.49
CA LYS A 2 -78.31 28.95 -49.15
C LYS A 2 -77.20 27.92 -49.44
N HIS A 3 -77.08 26.89 -48.60
CA HIS A 3 -77.83 25.61 -48.65
C HIS A 3 -77.07 24.55 -49.48
N SER A 4 -76.57 23.47 -48.86
CA SER A 4 -77.30 22.22 -48.53
C SER A 4 -77.49 21.36 -49.80
N THR A 5 -77.27 20.05 -49.90
CA THR A 5 -77.01 18.98 -48.93
C THR A 5 -76.75 17.68 -49.73
N MET A 6 -76.18 16.67 -49.04
CA MET A 6 -76.52 15.23 -49.11
C MET A 6 -76.13 14.38 -50.32
N MET A 7 -75.32 13.33 -50.06
CA MET A 7 -75.67 11.89 -49.99
C MET A 7 -74.46 11.06 -50.46
N ARG A 8 -74.17 9.83 -50.01
CA ARG A 8 -74.39 8.98 -48.82
C ARG A 8 -73.50 7.74 -49.07
N TRP A 9 -73.00 7.14 -47.98
CA TRP A 9 -72.79 5.70 -47.77
C TRP A 9 -71.56 4.92 -48.34
N ALA A 10 -70.72 4.51 -47.37
CA ALA A 10 -70.30 3.14 -47.03
C ALA A 10 -69.15 2.44 -47.79
N SER A 11 -68.06 2.15 -47.05
CA SER A 11 -67.55 0.80 -46.69
C SER A 11 -66.01 0.65 -46.74
N MET A 12 -65.48 -0.11 -45.76
CA MET A 12 -64.10 -0.67 -45.61
C MET A 12 -62.93 0.33 -45.62
N GLY A 13 -61.96 0.33 -44.72
CA GLY A 13 -61.44 -0.74 -43.85
C GLY A 13 -59.91 -0.77 -44.00
N SER A 14 -59.21 -0.31 -42.97
CA SER A 14 -57.92 -0.80 -42.47
C SER A 14 -56.76 -1.16 -43.42
N VAL A 15 -55.61 -0.54 -43.10
CA VAL A 15 -54.25 -1.13 -43.16
C VAL A 15 -53.65 -1.28 -44.56
N LEU A 16 -52.94 -0.24 -44.99
CA LEU A 16 -52.02 -0.28 -46.13
C LEU A 16 -50.69 -0.90 -45.67
N ALA A 17 -50.71 -2.22 -45.53
CA ALA A 17 -49.53 -3.06 -45.63
C ALA A 17 -49.51 -3.69 -47.03
N LEU A 18 -48.29 -3.94 -47.52
CA LEU A 18 -47.92 -4.73 -48.69
C LEU A 18 -47.81 -4.01 -50.06
N LEU A 19 -46.64 -4.26 -50.69
CA LEU A 19 -46.29 -4.11 -52.10
C LEU A 19 -45.72 -2.78 -52.60
N LEU A 20 -44.51 -2.45 -52.13
CA LEU A 20 -43.46 -1.94 -53.03
C LEU A 20 -42.13 -2.70 -52.77
N LEU A 21 -42.15 -3.99 -53.14
CA LEU A 21 -40.96 -4.75 -53.49
C LEU A 21 -40.63 -4.42 -54.95
N MET A 22 -39.39 -3.98 -55.22
CA MET A 22 -38.54 -4.34 -56.36
C MET A 22 -37.55 -3.19 -56.69
N PHE A 23 -36.26 -3.52 -56.59
CA PHE A 23 -35.06 -2.78 -57.04
C PHE A 23 -34.47 -1.66 -56.15
N THR A 24 -33.76 -2.08 -55.11
CA THR A 24 -32.51 -1.43 -54.64
C THR A 24 -31.34 -2.42 -54.80
N PRO A 25 -30.17 -2.03 -55.32
CA PRO A 25 -29.07 -2.96 -55.56
C PRO A 25 -28.25 -3.21 -54.29
N LEU A 26 -27.84 -4.47 -54.15
CA LEU A 26 -26.87 -5.02 -53.21
C LEU A 26 -25.54 -4.28 -53.25
N LEU A 27 -25.09 -3.82 -52.08
CA LEU A 27 -23.70 -3.89 -51.60
C LEU A 27 -23.71 -3.69 -50.07
N GLY A 28 -24.40 -4.60 -49.38
CA GLY A 28 -24.25 -4.83 -47.96
C GLY A 28 -23.30 -6.00 -47.75
N LEU A 29 -22.00 -5.74 -47.70
CA LEU A 29 -21.12 -6.59 -46.90
C LEU A 29 -21.46 -6.24 -45.45
N ALA A 30 -22.25 -7.11 -44.82
CA ALA A 30 -22.35 -7.12 -43.37
C ALA A 30 -20.93 -7.26 -42.82
N GLN A 31 -20.40 -6.20 -42.23
CA GLN A 31 -19.28 -6.35 -41.32
C GLN A 31 -19.78 -7.28 -40.22
N ALA A 32 -19.19 -8.48 -40.15
CA ALA A 32 -19.28 -9.30 -38.96
C ALA A 32 -18.93 -8.41 -37.75
N PRO A 33 -19.57 -8.60 -36.58
CA PRO A 33 -19.14 -7.89 -35.37
C PRO A 33 -17.64 -8.09 -35.25
N ALA A 34 -16.92 -6.98 -35.05
CA ALA A 34 -15.48 -7.02 -34.83
C ALA A 34 -15.22 -8.11 -33.78
N ALA A 35 -14.52 -9.16 -34.19
CA ALA A 35 -13.99 -10.13 -33.25
C ALA A 35 -13.22 -9.31 -32.20
N THR A 36 -13.59 -9.50 -30.94
CA THR A 36 -12.84 -9.04 -29.76
C THR A 36 -11.36 -9.21 -30.02
N ARG A 37 -10.61 -8.09 -30.03
CA ARG A 37 -9.17 -8.15 -30.23
C ARG A 37 -8.58 -8.95 -29.06
N PRO A 38 -7.71 -9.96 -29.30
CA PRO A 38 -7.17 -10.81 -28.25
C PRO A 38 -6.05 -10.16 -27.41
N ASN A 39 -5.81 -8.86 -27.55
CA ASN A 39 -4.69 -8.13 -26.94
C ASN A 39 -5.17 -6.79 -26.33
N ASP A 40 -6.16 -6.80 -25.46
CA ASP A 40 -6.34 -5.65 -24.57
C ASP A 40 -5.22 -5.75 -23.51
N PRO A 41 -4.29 -4.78 -23.42
CA PRO A 41 -3.24 -4.80 -22.40
C PRO A 41 -3.87 -4.74 -21.01
N SER A 42 -3.16 -5.27 -20.01
CA SER A 42 -3.52 -5.06 -18.61
C SER A 42 -3.72 -3.55 -18.37
N PRO A 43 -4.78 -3.12 -17.67
CA PRO A 43 -4.95 -1.71 -17.32
C PRO A 43 -3.92 -1.26 -16.28
N ALA A 44 -3.19 -2.18 -15.65
CA ALA A 44 -2.01 -1.89 -14.86
C ALA A 44 -0.78 -1.75 -15.76
N MET A 45 -0.12 -0.60 -15.69
CA MET A 45 1.15 -0.29 -16.35
C MET A 45 2.16 0.22 -15.32
N GLY A 46 3.45 0.00 -15.53
CA GLY A 46 4.49 0.41 -14.59
C GLY A 46 4.44 -0.35 -13.26
N HIS A 47 4.43 0.38 -12.14
CA HIS A 47 4.42 -0.17 -10.77
C HIS A 47 3.02 -0.59 -10.29
N ALA A 48 1.96 -0.14 -10.99
CA ALA A 48 0.59 -0.47 -10.63
C ALA A 48 0.32 -1.99 -10.71
N GLN A 49 -0.49 -2.49 -9.76
CA GLN A 49 -0.87 -3.90 -9.67
C GLN A 49 -2.39 -4.06 -9.69
N VAL A 50 -2.86 -5.05 -10.45
CA VAL A 50 -4.25 -5.53 -10.35
C VAL A 50 -4.35 -6.36 -9.07
N ILE A 51 -5.05 -5.84 -8.05
CA ILE A 51 -5.20 -6.52 -6.76
C ILE A 51 -6.53 -7.27 -6.62
N ALA A 52 -7.51 -6.97 -7.47
CA ALA A 52 -8.73 -7.76 -7.61
C ALA A 52 -9.36 -7.56 -9.00
N HIS A 53 -10.01 -8.60 -9.51
CA HIS A 53 -10.71 -8.55 -10.80
C HIS A 53 -11.91 -9.49 -10.83
N GLY A 54 -12.85 -9.24 -11.73
CA GLY A 54 -14.03 -10.08 -11.91
C GLY A 54 -14.91 -9.65 -13.08
N VAL A 55 -16.05 -10.31 -13.24
CA VAL A 55 -17.02 -9.99 -14.29
C VAL A 55 -18.36 -9.65 -13.66
N ALA A 56 -18.95 -8.52 -14.07
CA ALA A 56 -20.27 -8.08 -13.61
C ALA A 56 -21.24 -7.88 -14.77
N SER A 57 -22.47 -8.38 -14.63
CA SER A 57 -23.58 -8.00 -15.51
C SER A 57 -24.15 -6.65 -15.07
N LEU A 58 -23.85 -5.59 -15.83
CA LEU A 58 -24.29 -4.23 -15.53
C LEU A 58 -25.50 -3.82 -16.37
N PRO A 59 -26.54 -3.20 -15.77
CA PRO A 59 -27.73 -2.77 -16.50
C PRO A 59 -27.46 -1.49 -17.31
N GLN A 60 -28.30 -1.25 -18.32
CA GLN A 60 -28.35 0.05 -18.99
C GLN A 60 -29.13 1.05 -18.11
N GLY A 61 -28.64 2.29 -18.02
CA GLY A 61 -29.20 3.37 -17.20
C GLY A 61 -28.11 4.07 -16.39
N ASP A 62 -28.51 5.07 -15.60
CA ASP A 62 -27.57 5.83 -14.77
C ASP A 62 -27.03 4.94 -13.64
N LEU A 63 -25.73 4.69 -13.68
CA LEU A 63 -24.92 4.02 -12.68
C LEU A 63 -24.09 5.05 -11.90
N VAL A 64 -23.57 4.64 -10.76
CA VAL A 64 -22.67 5.44 -9.93
C VAL A 64 -21.68 4.51 -9.23
N TRP A 65 -20.43 4.95 -9.11
CA TRP A 65 -19.47 4.35 -8.21
C TRP A 65 -19.75 4.80 -6.78
N ARG A 66 -19.68 3.86 -5.84
CA ARG A 66 -19.78 4.16 -4.41
C ARG A 66 -18.66 3.50 -3.65
N LEU A 67 -17.99 4.31 -2.84
CA LEU A 67 -17.03 3.87 -1.85
C LEU A 67 -17.67 3.95 -0.47
N ARG A 68 -17.60 2.84 0.27
CA ARG A 68 -18.08 2.76 1.65
C ARG A 68 -16.99 2.19 2.54
N LEU A 69 -16.74 2.84 3.67
CA LEU A 69 -15.96 2.27 4.76
C LEU A 69 -16.91 1.54 5.70
N ASN A 70 -16.84 0.21 5.72
CA ASN A 70 -17.71 -0.65 6.52
C ASN A 70 -16.91 -1.35 7.63
N ARG A 71 -17.60 -1.79 8.68
CA ARG A 71 -17.04 -2.72 9.68
C ARG A 71 -17.67 -4.10 9.51
N ALA A 72 -16.85 -5.12 9.28
CA ALA A 72 -17.27 -6.50 9.16
C ALA A 72 -17.66 -7.03 10.55
N PRO A 73 -18.90 -7.49 10.77
CA PRO A 73 -19.31 -8.04 12.06
C PRO A 73 -18.62 -9.39 12.33
N LEU A 74 -18.60 -9.79 13.59
CA LEU A 74 -18.17 -11.14 13.98
C LEU A 74 -19.03 -12.22 13.30
N PRO A 75 -18.49 -13.44 13.07
CA PRO A 75 -19.19 -14.47 12.30
C PRO A 75 -20.57 -14.85 12.85
N ASN A 76 -20.78 -14.77 14.17
CA ASN A 76 -22.05 -15.04 14.83
C ASN A 76 -23.13 -13.94 14.65
N ARG A 77 -22.73 -12.75 14.19
CA ARG A 77 -23.62 -11.60 13.92
C ARG A 77 -23.73 -11.29 12.43
N ALA A 78 -22.97 -11.97 11.59
CA ALA A 78 -22.98 -11.77 10.15
C ALA A 78 -24.18 -12.45 9.48
N ALA A 79 -24.83 -11.74 8.57
CA ALA A 79 -25.93 -12.28 7.77
C ALA A 79 -25.58 -12.18 6.27
N PRO A 80 -25.61 -13.29 5.50
CA PRO A 80 -25.42 -13.26 4.06
C PRO A 80 -26.50 -12.43 3.37
N GLN A 81 -26.10 -11.50 2.51
CA GLN A 81 -27.01 -10.61 1.79
C GLN A 81 -26.63 -10.55 0.31
N LEU A 82 -27.64 -10.32 -0.54
CA LEU A 82 -27.40 -9.92 -1.93
C LEU A 82 -26.83 -8.51 -1.93
N ARG A 83 -25.70 -8.32 -2.60
CA ARG A 83 -24.98 -7.05 -2.68
C ARG A 83 -24.83 -6.63 -4.14
N PRO A 84 -24.70 -5.33 -4.42
CA PRO A 84 -24.25 -4.88 -5.73
C PRO A 84 -22.86 -5.46 -6.05
N PRO A 85 -22.51 -5.57 -7.34
CA PRO A 85 -21.16 -5.96 -7.75
C PRO A 85 -20.14 -4.99 -7.13
N SER A 86 -19.17 -5.54 -6.41
CA SER A 86 -18.26 -4.75 -5.58
C SER A 86 -16.89 -5.38 -5.39
N PHE A 87 -15.90 -4.56 -5.09
CA PHE A 87 -14.63 -4.99 -4.54
C PHE A 87 -14.60 -4.76 -3.04
N VAL A 88 -14.13 -5.75 -2.29
CA VAL A 88 -13.86 -5.63 -0.85
C VAL A 88 -12.35 -5.58 -0.64
N ALA A 89 -11.85 -4.48 -0.07
CA ALA A 89 -10.44 -4.30 0.25
C ALA A 89 -10.25 -4.17 1.77
N GLY A 90 -9.34 -4.95 2.35
CA GLY A 90 -9.03 -4.89 3.77
C GLY A 90 -8.29 -3.60 4.12
N VAL A 91 -8.67 -2.94 5.21
CA VAL A 91 -8.02 -1.69 5.67
C VAL A 91 -7.26 -1.92 6.96
N THR A 92 -7.93 -2.50 7.96
CA THR A 92 -7.33 -2.91 9.23
C THR A 92 -7.60 -4.40 9.42
N GLY A 93 -6.71 -5.11 10.12
CA GLY A 93 -6.90 -6.52 10.47
C GLY A 93 -7.24 -7.44 9.28
N VAL A 94 -7.98 -8.52 9.55
CA VAL A 94 -8.36 -9.51 8.54
C VAL A 94 -9.88 -9.70 8.48
N VAL A 95 -10.45 -9.56 7.29
CA VAL A 95 -11.84 -9.93 6.99
C VAL A 95 -11.90 -11.18 6.13
N ALA A 96 -13.06 -11.83 6.11
CA ALA A 96 -13.33 -12.98 5.25
C ALA A 96 -14.65 -12.79 4.50
N VAL A 97 -14.67 -13.20 3.24
CA VAL A 97 -15.91 -13.35 2.48
C VAL A 97 -16.41 -14.77 2.67
N SER A 98 -17.68 -14.89 3.05
CA SER A 98 -18.36 -16.17 3.26
C SER A 98 -19.60 -16.27 2.39
N SER A 99 -19.85 -17.48 1.88
CA SER A 99 -21.06 -17.82 1.15
C SER A 99 -22.29 -17.86 2.05
N ALA A 100 -23.48 -17.92 1.43
CA ALA A 100 -24.76 -18.10 2.15
C ALA A 100 -24.79 -19.30 3.10
N ASN A 101 -23.97 -20.32 2.87
CA ASN A 101 -23.89 -21.53 3.71
C ASN A 101 -22.82 -21.42 4.82
N GLY A 102 -22.23 -20.25 5.02
CA GLY A 102 -21.19 -20.00 6.04
C GLY A 102 -19.79 -20.51 5.65
N VAL A 103 -19.62 -21.03 4.44
CA VAL A 103 -18.28 -21.42 3.94
C VAL A 103 -17.50 -20.18 3.57
N VAL A 104 -16.34 -19.97 4.19
CA VAL A 104 -15.38 -18.92 3.83
C VAL A 104 -14.82 -19.22 2.44
N THR A 105 -14.99 -18.27 1.52
CA THR A 105 -14.51 -18.36 0.14
C THR A 105 -13.21 -17.62 -0.07
N SER A 106 -12.96 -16.58 0.74
CA SER A 106 -11.79 -15.73 0.63
C SER A 106 -11.42 -15.14 1.99
N ARG A 107 -10.13 -15.10 2.29
CA ARG A 107 -9.54 -14.35 3.41
C ARG A 107 -8.91 -13.09 2.81
N VAL A 108 -9.14 -11.94 3.43
CA VAL A 108 -8.73 -10.62 2.93
C VAL A 108 -8.09 -9.83 4.09
N PRO A 109 -6.76 -9.93 4.25
CA PRO A 109 -5.95 -9.06 5.10
C PRO A 109 -5.95 -7.59 4.64
N ALA A 110 -5.43 -6.71 5.50
CA ALA A 110 -5.15 -5.33 5.14
C ALA A 110 -4.23 -5.25 3.91
N GLY A 111 -4.60 -4.40 2.94
CA GLY A 111 -3.86 -4.23 1.69
C GLY A 111 -4.16 -5.25 0.59
N GLU A 112 -4.93 -6.31 0.88
CA GLU A 112 -5.48 -7.23 -0.12
C GLU A 112 -6.92 -6.86 -0.49
N ALA A 113 -7.37 -7.33 -1.65
CA ALA A 113 -8.74 -7.15 -2.10
C ALA A 113 -9.31 -8.41 -2.76
N VAL A 114 -10.64 -8.49 -2.80
CA VAL A 114 -11.35 -9.56 -3.48
C VAL A 114 -12.58 -9.03 -4.21
N TRP A 115 -12.88 -9.66 -5.35
CA TRP A 115 -14.11 -9.42 -6.09
C TRP A 115 -15.30 -10.14 -5.45
N MET A 116 -16.40 -9.41 -5.26
CA MET A 116 -17.67 -9.95 -4.80
C MET A 116 -18.70 -9.96 -5.93
N PRO A 117 -19.03 -11.15 -6.50
CA PRO A 117 -20.01 -11.25 -7.57
C PRO A 117 -21.44 -11.01 -7.04
N PRO A 118 -22.31 -10.34 -7.82
CA PRO A 118 -23.64 -9.93 -7.36
C PRO A 118 -24.68 -11.07 -7.30
N GLU A 119 -24.33 -12.27 -7.78
CA GLU A 119 -25.30 -13.33 -8.09
C GLU A 119 -25.72 -14.16 -6.87
N THR A 120 -24.89 -14.20 -5.82
CA THR A 120 -25.13 -15.05 -4.65
C THR A 120 -25.08 -14.25 -3.35
N PRO A 121 -25.97 -14.52 -2.38
CA PRO A 121 -25.86 -13.91 -1.06
C PRO A 121 -24.52 -14.27 -0.41
N GLN A 122 -23.80 -13.24 0.05
CA GLN A 122 -22.51 -13.38 0.72
C GLN A 122 -22.45 -12.46 1.94
N ALA A 123 -21.62 -12.82 2.92
CA ALA A 123 -21.32 -11.99 4.08
C ALA A 123 -19.82 -11.71 4.16
N VAL A 124 -19.47 -10.46 4.45
CA VAL A 124 -18.12 -10.07 4.88
C VAL A 124 -18.11 -10.15 6.40
N VAL A 125 -17.21 -10.93 6.96
CA VAL A 125 -17.10 -11.21 8.39
C VAL A 125 -15.72 -10.87 8.90
N SER A 126 -15.61 -10.38 10.13
CA SER A 126 -14.32 -10.24 10.80
C SER A 126 -13.79 -11.62 11.20
N LEU A 127 -12.49 -11.85 10.99
CA LEU A 127 -11.77 -12.99 11.59
C LEU A 127 -11.08 -12.62 12.91
N GLU A 128 -11.18 -11.36 13.32
CA GLU A 128 -10.64 -10.85 14.57
C GLU A 128 -11.63 -10.99 15.73
N ARG A 129 -11.19 -10.65 16.94
CA ARG A 129 -12.06 -10.60 18.13
C ARG A 129 -13.04 -9.43 18.12
N GLN A 130 -12.85 -8.46 17.24
CA GLN A 130 -13.66 -7.25 17.11
C GLN A 130 -14.08 -7.02 15.64
N PRO A 131 -15.10 -6.19 15.39
CA PRO A 131 -15.47 -5.79 14.03
C PRO A 131 -14.32 -5.06 13.32
N THR A 132 -14.03 -5.47 12.09
CA THR A 132 -12.82 -5.05 11.36
C THR A 132 -13.16 -4.21 10.14
N ALA A 133 -12.40 -3.15 9.86
CA ALA A 133 -12.73 -2.19 8.81
C ALA A 133 -12.30 -2.67 7.41
N PHE A 134 -13.16 -2.42 6.42
CA PHE A 134 -12.90 -2.70 5.01
C PHE A 134 -13.54 -1.65 4.09
N LEU A 135 -12.94 -1.44 2.92
CA LEU A 135 -13.51 -0.61 1.86
C LEU A 135 -14.37 -1.48 0.93
N ASP A 136 -15.51 -0.95 0.53
CA ASP A 136 -16.45 -1.53 -0.43
C ASP A 136 -16.59 -0.58 -1.62
N PHE A 137 -15.97 -0.94 -2.75
CA PHE A 137 -16.08 -0.23 -4.04
C PHE A 137 -17.18 -0.88 -4.87
N ALA A 138 -18.39 -0.32 -4.80
CA ALA A 138 -19.56 -0.85 -5.48
C ALA A 138 -19.92 -0.03 -6.72
N VAL A 139 -20.36 -0.71 -7.78
CA VAL A 139 -21.07 -0.06 -8.89
C VAL A 139 -22.56 -0.41 -8.82
N GLU A 140 -23.40 0.61 -8.74
CA GLU A 140 -24.85 0.43 -8.57
C GLU A 140 -25.66 1.46 -9.34
N ARG A 141 -26.99 1.30 -9.37
CA ARG A 141 -27.86 2.29 -10.01
C ARG A 141 -27.84 3.60 -9.24
N SER A 142 -27.75 4.70 -9.98
CA SER A 142 -27.81 6.05 -9.43
C SER A 142 -29.11 6.24 -8.64
N THR A 143 -28.94 6.45 -7.35
CA THR A 143 -29.98 6.67 -6.34
C THR A 143 -29.48 7.75 -5.38
N ALA A 144 -30.38 8.38 -4.61
CA ALA A 144 -29.96 9.39 -3.64
C ALA A 144 -28.91 8.78 -2.69
N PRO A 145 -27.74 9.44 -2.48
CA PRO A 145 -26.70 8.92 -1.61
C PRO A 145 -27.19 8.80 -0.17
N ARG A 146 -26.71 7.78 0.54
CA ARG A 146 -26.86 7.69 2.00
C ARG A 146 -25.82 8.62 2.66
N ALA A 147 -26.09 9.09 3.87
CA ALA A 147 -25.30 10.14 4.54
C ALA A 147 -23.79 9.82 4.77
N ARG A 148 -23.36 8.56 4.61
CA ARG A 148 -21.97 8.12 4.83
C ARG A 148 -21.31 7.50 3.59
N ASP A 149 -21.96 7.52 2.43
CA ASP A 149 -21.41 6.97 1.18
C ASP A 149 -20.64 8.07 0.43
N ILE A 150 -19.38 7.81 0.05
CA ILE A 150 -18.69 8.64 -0.94
C ILE A 150 -19.11 8.14 -2.32
N ALA A 151 -19.68 9.02 -3.13
CA ALA A 151 -20.24 8.66 -4.42
C ALA A 151 -19.64 9.49 -5.54
N GLY A 152 -19.39 8.81 -6.65
CA GLY A 152 -19.02 9.42 -7.90
C GLY A 152 -20.16 10.13 -8.61
N SER A 153 -19.87 10.63 -9.80
CA SER A 153 -20.82 11.22 -10.72
C SER A 153 -21.66 10.12 -11.37
N ALA A 154 -22.92 10.42 -11.66
CA ALA A 154 -23.76 9.47 -12.37
C ALA A 154 -23.29 9.32 -13.84
N PHE A 155 -23.16 8.10 -14.32
CA PHE A 155 -22.73 7.79 -15.69
C PHE A 155 -23.60 6.69 -16.32
N SER A 156 -23.57 6.59 -17.65
CA SER A 156 -24.32 5.56 -18.39
C SER A 156 -23.39 4.74 -19.27
N LEU A 157 -23.55 3.41 -19.26
CA LEU A 157 -22.78 2.50 -20.10
C LEU A 157 -23.28 2.47 -21.56
N PRO A 158 -22.42 2.18 -22.55
CA PRO A 158 -22.82 2.10 -23.96
C PRO A 158 -23.93 1.09 -24.22
N ARG A 159 -23.90 -0.06 -23.52
CA ARG A 159 -24.90 -1.15 -23.60
C ARG A 159 -25.03 -1.87 -22.26
N ALA A 160 -26.16 -2.52 -22.00
CA ALA A 160 -26.24 -3.51 -20.92
C ALA A 160 -25.42 -4.75 -21.31
N GLY A 161 -24.56 -5.24 -20.43
CA GLY A 161 -23.55 -6.24 -20.80
C GLY A 161 -22.87 -6.86 -19.58
N ALA A 162 -22.12 -7.93 -19.83
CA ALA A 162 -21.14 -8.41 -18.87
C ALA A 162 -19.85 -7.64 -19.14
N TYR A 163 -19.29 -7.00 -18.12
CA TYR A 163 -18.08 -6.19 -18.23
C TYR A 163 -16.99 -6.77 -17.35
N ASP A 164 -15.76 -6.67 -17.82
CA ASP A 164 -14.58 -6.88 -17.01
C ASP A 164 -14.48 -5.77 -15.95
N MET A 165 -14.22 -6.14 -14.70
CA MET A 165 -14.17 -5.24 -13.56
C MET A 165 -12.80 -5.39 -12.94
N VAL A 166 -12.09 -4.27 -12.74
CA VAL A 166 -10.72 -4.29 -12.23
C VAL A 166 -10.55 -3.30 -11.08
N LEU A 167 -9.84 -3.73 -10.03
CA LEU A 167 -9.33 -2.87 -8.97
C LEU A 167 -7.81 -2.88 -9.03
N LEU A 168 -7.24 -1.69 -9.25
CA LEU A 168 -5.81 -1.46 -9.22
C LEU A 168 -5.38 -0.87 -7.88
N ARG A 169 -4.13 -1.12 -7.53
CA ARG A 169 -3.38 -0.41 -6.49
C ARG A 169 -2.05 0.04 -7.07
N ASP A 170 -1.59 1.21 -6.67
CA ASP A 170 -0.21 1.61 -6.89
C ASP A 170 0.37 2.31 -5.66
N VAL A 171 1.71 2.34 -5.59
CA VAL A 171 2.50 3.03 -4.56
C VAL A 171 3.52 3.90 -5.28
N LEU A 172 3.41 5.22 -5.10
CA LEU A 172 4.29 6.19 -5.76
C LEU A 172 5.17 6.92 -4.74
N ASN A 173 6.48 6.85 -4.95
CA ASN A 173 7.42 7.76 -4.32
C ASN A 173 7.30 9.17 -4.91
N ARG A 174 8.03 10.11 -4.32
CA ARG A 174 8.01 11.50 -4.77
C ARG A 174 8.52 11.63 -6.20
N GLY A 175 7.69 12.17 -7.09
CA GLY A 175 8.03 12.38 -8.49
C GLY A 175 7.84 11.16 -9.38
N GLU A 176 7.56 9.98 -8.83
CA GLU A 176 7.14 8.83 -9.62
C GLU A 176 5.73 9.05 -10.17
N ALA A 177 5.49 8.52 -11.36
CA ALA A 177 4.24 8.67 -12.08
C ALA A 177 3.65 7.31 -12.48
N SER A 178 2.33 7.20 -12.39
CA SER A 178 1.56 6.06 -12.89
C SER A 178 0.55 6.53 -13.93
N THR A 179 0.61 5.90 -15.10
CA THR A 179 -0.41 6.09 -16.15
C THR A 179 -1.58 5.13 -15.92
N LEU A 180 -2.79 5.68 -15.93
CA LEU A 180 -4.04 4.98 -15.70
C LEU A 180 -4.95 5.19 -16.92
N ALA A 181 -5.62 4.15 -17.38
CA ALA A 181 -6.51 4.25 -18.54
C ALA A 181 -7.88 3.61 -18.27
N SER A 182 -8.94 4.44 -18.31
CA SER A 182 -10.32 3.97 -18.25
C SER A 182 -10.90 3.80 -19.65
N VAL A 183 -11.27 2.56 -19.99
CA VAL A 183 -11.78 2.21 -21.33
C VAL A 183 -13.31 2.35 -21.41
N THR A 184 -14.04 1.95 -20.37
CA THR A 184 -15.51 1.94 -20.37
C THR A 184 -16.06 2.74 -19.18
N GLY A 185 -16.50 3.98 -19.43
CA GLY A 185 -17.05 4.84 -18.36
C GLY A 185 -15.97 5.43 -17.46
N PRO A 186 -16.35 6.13 -16.37
CA PRO A 186 -15.39 6.76 -15.48
C PRO A 186 -14.72 5.73 -14.56
N ALA A 187 -13.41 5.89 -14.36
CA ALA A 187 -12.67 5.25 -13.29
C ALA A 187 -12.87 6.03 -11.98
N PHE A 188 -12.82 5.31 -10.85
CA PHE A 188 -12.99 5.88 -9.52
C PHE A 188 -11.74 5.63 -8.69
N LEU A 189 -11.01 6.71 -8.38
CA LEU A 189 -9.75 6.69 -7.64
C LEU A 189 -9.98 7.10 -6.18
N TYR A 190 -9.31 6.41 -5.27
CA TYR A 190 -9.27 6.72 -3.83
C TYR A 190 -7.83 6.68 -3.31
N VAL A 191 -7.38 7.73 -2.64
CA VAL A 191 -6.04 7.77 -2.04
C VAL A 191 -6.11 7.21 -0.62
N SER A 192 -5.45 6.08 -0.37
CA SER A 192 -5.45 5.45 0.96
C SER A 192 -4.39 6.04 1.89
N SER A 193 -3.25 6.50 1.35
CA SER A 193 -2.17 7.12 2.11
C SER A 193 -1.33 8.07 1.26
N GLY A 194 -0.67 9.03 1.89
CA GLY A 194 0.20 10.00 1.22
C GLY A 194 -0.57 11.05 0.39
N ARG A 195 0.09 11.59 -0.65
CA ARG A 195 -0.45 12.64 -1.51
C ARG A 195 -0.03 12.43 -2.97
N ILE A 196 -0.96 12.63 -3.90
CA ILE A 196 -0.73 12.57 -5.33
C ILE A 196 -1.29 13.81 -6.05
N ALA A 197 -0.71 14.17 -7.19
CA ALA A 197 -1.35 14.99 -8.20
C ALA A 197 -1.92 14.08 -9.27
N LEU A 198 -3.22 14.18 -9.55
CA LEU A 198 -3.85 13.50 -10.67
C LEU A 198 -4.03 14.49 -11.82
N TYR A 199 -3.50 14.15 -12.99
CA TYR A 199 -3.66 14.90 -14.23
C TYR A 199 -4.62 14.15 -15.15
N ASP A 200 -5.69 14.80 -15.60
CA ASP A 200 -6.63 14.23 -16.57
C ASP A 200 -6.12 14.37 -18.03
N GLU A 201 -6.91 13.89 -19.00
CA GLU A 201 -6.57 14.00 -20.44
C GLU A 201 -6.38 15.46 -20.92
N LEU A 202 -6.91 16.44 -20.20
CA LEU A 202 -6.78 17.87 -20.51
C LEU A 202 -5.56 18.50 -19.82
N GLY A 203 -4.88 17.75 -18.95
CA GLY A 203 -3.76 18.19 -18.11
C GLY A 203 -4.21 19.05 -16.93
N GLU A 204 -5.49 18.99 -16.53
CA GLU A 204 -5.95 19.66 -15.31
C GLU A 204 -5.44 18.90 -14.09
N GLU A 205 -4.76 19.62 -13.19
CA GLU A 205 -4.20 19.05 -11.96
C GLU A 205 -5.24 19.02 -10.84
N ILE A 206 -5.39 17.85 -10.24
CA ILE A 206 -6.17 17.63 -9.02
C ILE A 206 -5.22 17.13 -7.93
N ASP A 207 -4.97 17.96 -6.92
CA ASP A 207 -4.19 17.59 -5.73
C ASP A 207 -5.07 16.77 -4.78
N LEU A 208 -4.62 15.55 -4.47
CA LEU A 208 -5.36 14.57 -3.67
C LEU A 208 -4.49 14.09 -2.51
N ALA A 209 -5.04 14.14 -1.29
CA ALA A 209 -4.45 13.60 -0.08
C ALA A 209 -5.16 12.31 0.36
N ALA A 210 -4.58 11.61 1.34
CA ALA A 210 -5.20 10.44 1.95
C ALA A 210 -6.64 10.73 2.41
N GLY A 211 -7.58 9.90 1.96
CA GLY A 211 -9.02 10.09 2.17
C GLY A 211 -9.76 10.71 0.98
N ASP A 212 -9.05 11.38 0.07
CA ASP A 212 -9.65 12.02 -1.10
C ASP A 212 -9.99 11.01 -2.21
N VAL A 213 -10.97 11.39 -3.03
CA VAL A 213 -11.41 10.64 -4.20
C VAL A 213 -11.41 11.51 -5.44
N ALA A 214 -11.22 10.88 -6.60
CA ALA A 214 -11.35 11.52 -7.90
C ALA A 214 -11.99 10.58 -8.93
N GLU A 215 -12.57 11.18 -9.97
CA GLU A 215 -13.06 10.46 -11.13
C GLU A 215 -12.41 10.99 -12.39
N PHE A 216 -12.07 10.08 -13.30
CA PHE A 216 -11.54 10.44 -14.61
C PHE A 216 -12.09 9.48 -15.67
N THR A 217 -12.10 9.92 -16.91
CA THR A 217 -12.45 9.09 -18.08
C THR A 217 -11.30 9.18 -19.07
N GLY A 218 -10.97 8.06 -19.71
CA GLY A 218 -9.82 8.00 -20.59
C GLY A 218 -8.51 7.88 -19.82
N GLU A 219 -7.45 8.50 -20.34
CA GLU A 219 -6.11 8.44 -19.76
C GLU A 219 -5.91 9.49 -18.64
N ALA A 220 -5.27 9.10 -17.56
CA ALA A 220 -4.88 9.99 -16.47
C ALA A 220 -3.50 9.60 -15.94
N VAL A 221 -2.76 10.58 -15.42
CA VAL A 221 -1.44 10.36 -14.83
C VAL A 221 -1.46 10.78 -13.37
N ALA A 222 -1.20 9.84 -12.46
CA ALA A 222 -1.02 10.12 -11.04
C ALA A 222 0.47 10.30 -10.73
N VAL A 223 0.84 11.34 -9.99
CA VAL A 223 2.23 11.65 -9.61
C VAL A 223 2.36 11.77 -8.09
N GLY A 224 3.34 11.11 -7.48
CA GLY A 224 3.59 11.19 -6.04
C GLY A 224 4.13 12.57 -5.62
N LEU A 225 3.47 13.24 -4.67
CA LEU A 225 3.87 14.58 -4.19
C LEU A 225 4.57 14.58 -2.82
N GLY A 226 4.30 13.55 -2.02
CA GLY A 226 4.73 13.46 -0.62
C GLY A 226 6.19 13.06 -0.43
N ARG A 227 6.72 13.25 0.79
CA ARG A 227 8.02 12.66 1.20
C ARG A 227 7.89 11.19 1.59
N MET A 228 6.71 10.78 2.04
CA MET A 228 6.36 9.37 2.23
C MET A 228 5.65 8.87 0.96
N PRO A 229 5.81 7.58 0.61
CA PRO A 229 5.13 7.01 -0.55
C PRO A 229 3.61 7.17 -0.45
N ALA A 230 2.97 7.50 -1.57
CA ALA A 230 1.52 7.61 -1.66
C ALA A 230 0.93 6.31 -2.19
N THR A 231 -0.08 5.76 -1.52
CA THR A 231 -0.83 4.58 -2.00
C THR A 231 -2.23 4.99 -2.41
N PHE A 232 -2.67 4.54 -3.58
CA PHE A 232 -4.04 4.76 -4.05
C PHE A 232 -4.62 3.51 -4.71
N LEU A 233 -5.95 3.49 -4.78
CA LEU A 233 -6.77 2.42 -5.35
C LEU A 233 -7.60 2.98 -6.50
N VAL A 234 -7.76 2.23 -7.60
CA VAL A 234 -8.54 2.65 -8.78
C VAL A 234 -9.49 1.54 -9.20
N ALA A 235 -10.79 1.79 -9.09
CA ALA A 235 -11.83 0.90 -9.57
C ALA A 235 -12.23 1.27 -11.01
N MET A 236 -12.23 0.30 -11.91
CA MET A 236 -12.45 0.50 -13.35
C MET A 236 -13.42 -0.53 -13.94
N ILE A 237 -14.12 -0.09 -14.98
CA ILE A 237 -14.93 -0.95 -15.84
C ILE A 237 -14.16 -1.12 -17.16
N GLY A 238 -13.72 -2.35 -17.42
CA GLY A 238 -13.00 -2.76 -18.62
C GLY A 238 -13.94 -3.03 -19.80
N THR A 239 -13.50 -3.86 -20.74
CA THR A 239 -14.25 -4.13 -21.98
C THR A 239 -15.43 -5.09 -21.75
N GLU A 240 -16.41 -5.05 -22.67
CA GLU A 240 -17.54 -5.97 -22.63
C GLU A 240 -17.07 -7.40 -22.93
N THR A 241 -17.40 -8.34 -22.05
CA THR A 241 -17.03 -9.76 -22.16
C THR A 241 -18.19 -10.59 -22.75
N PRO A 242 -17.89 -11.69 -23.47
CA PRO A 242 -18.93 -12.59 -23.95
C PRO A 242 -19.73 -13.20 -22.80
N ARG A 243 -21.05 -12.99 -22.79
CA ARG A 243 -21.95 -13.49 -21.73
C ARG A 243 -21.99 -15.02 -21.60
N THR A 244 -21.61 -15.75 -22.65
CA THR A 244 -21.58 -17.22 -22.64
C THR A 244 -20.56 -17.71 -23.66
N VAL A 245 -19.63 -18.54 -23.22
CA VAL A 245 -18.75 -19.29 -24.12
C VAL A 245 -19.38 -20.67 -24.32
N ASP A 246 -19.85 -20.98 -25.54
CA ASP A 246 -20.32 -22.32 -25.86
C ASP A 246 -19.11 -23.26 -25.97
N LEU A 247 -18.85 -24.00 -24.89
CA LEU A 247 -17.77 -24.98 -24.80
C LEU A 247 -17.86 -26.11 -25.85
N ARG A 248 -19.01 -26.26 -26.53
CA ARG A 248 -19.23 -27.27 -27.58
C ARG A 248 -19.09 -26.72 -29.00
N GLN A 249 -19.05 -25.39 -29.17
CA GLN A 249 -18.85 -24.72 -30.46
C GLN A 249 -17.46 -24.12 -30.62
N GLN A 250 -16.54 -24.37 -29.69
CA GLN A 250 -15.12 -24.13 -29.94
C GLN A 250 -14.72 -24.99 -31.14
N THR A 251 -14.61 -24.34 -32.30
CA THR A 251 -13.85 -24.93 -33.41
C THR A 251 -12.47 -25.19 -32.81
N PRO A 252 -11.92 -26.41 -32.92
CA PRO A 252 -10.58 -26.66 -32.43
C PRO A 252 -9.70 -25.55 -33.00
N ILE A 253 -9.00 -24.80 -32.13
CA ILE A 253 -7.92 -23.93 -32.58
C ILE A 253 -7.06 -24.85 -33.45
N PRO A 254 -6.91 -24.57 -34.76
CA PRO A 254 -6.10 -25.43 -35.61
C PRO A 254 -4.76 -25.58 -34.88
N PRO A 255 -4.26 -26.81 -34.68
CA PRO A 255 -3.00 -26.99 -33.98
C PRO A 255 -2.02 -26.05 -34.67
N VAL A 256 -1.47 -25.12 -33.91
CA VAL A 256 -0.36 -24.30 -34.39
C VAL A 256 0.68 -25.32 -34.79
N GLN A 257 0.81 -25.56 -36.10
CA GLN A 257 1.85 -26.41 -36.61
C GLN A 257 3.13 -25.77 -36.08
N PRO A 258 3.96 -26.50 -35.30
CA PRO A 258 5.19 -25.94 -34.79
C PRO A 258 5.97 -25.48 -36.02
N THR A 259 6.00 -24.17 -36.23
CA THR A 259 6.94 -23.59 -37.15
C THR A 259 8.25 -23.74 -36.42
N VAL A 260 8.96 -24.82 -36.74
CA VAL A 260 10.34 -24.99 -36.34
C VAL A 260 11.05 -23.75 -36.86
N ALA A 261 11.32 -22.80 -35.97
CA ALA A 261 12.30 -21.76 -36.22
C ALA A 261 13.58 -22.50 -36.65
N PRO A 262 14.20 -22.14 -37.79
CA PRO A 262 15.40 -22.82 -38.22
C PRO A 262 16.40 -22.74 -37.09
N VAL A 263 16.80 -23.91 -36.57
CA VAL A 263 17.89 -24.04 -35.62
C VAL A 263 19.11 -23.44 -36.29
N GLN A 264 19.52 -22.26 -35.83
CA GLN A 264 20.79 -21.65 -36.22
C GLN A 264 21.87 -22.62 -35.75
N THR A 265 22.40 -23.40 -36.69
CA THR A 265 23.54 -24.27 -36.45
C THR A 265 24.72 -23.34 -36.13
N PRO A 266 25.49 -23.57 -35.04
CA PRO A 266 26.61 -22.70 -34.72
C PRO A 266 27.57 -22.67 -35.90
N VAL A 267 27.74 -21.48 -36.48
CA VAL A 267 28.68 -21.22 -37.56
C VAL A 267 30.09 -21.40 -36.98
N PRO A 268 30.93 -22.32 -37.48
CA PRO A 268 32.28 -22.45 -36.97
C PRO A 268 33.10 -21.21 -37.34
N VAL A 269 33.76 -20.65 -36.33
CA VAL A 269 34.71 -19.53 -36.44
C VAL A 269 35.82 -19.90 -37.45
N PRO A 270 36.02 -19.14 -38.55
CA PRO A 270 37.10 -19.44 -39.47
C PRO A 270 38.44 -19.01 -38.88
N THR A 271 39.30 -20.01 -38.65
CA THR A 271 40.73 -19.81 -38.38
C THR A 271 41.42 -19.30 -39.65
N ALA A 272 42.19 -18.23 -39.53
CA ALA A 272 42.97 -17.68 -40.64
C ALA A 272 44.03 -18.68 -41.13
N THR A 273 44.04 -19.01 -42.42
CA THR A 273 45.17 -19.66 -43.09
C THR A 273 45.22 -19.25 -44.57
N MET A 274 46.45 -19.01 -45.04
CA MET A 274 46.78 -18.30 -46.29
C MET A 274 46.39 -19.00 -47.60
N ALA A 275 46.26 -18.17 -48.63
CA ALA A 275 45.99 -18.47 -50.05
C ALA A 275 46.94 -19.49 -50.71
N PRO A 276 46.52 -20.12 -51.84
CA PRO A 276 46.98 -19.60 -53.13
C PRO A 276 45.97 -19.65 -54.32
N THR A 277 46.04 -18.59 -55.12
CA THR A 277 46.12 -18.48 -56.60
C THR A 277 45.18 -19.25 -57.57
N ALA A 278 44.33 -18.44 -58.24
CA ALA A 278 43.86 -18.42 -59.64
C ALA A 278 43.04 -19.57 -60.27
N THR A 279 41.88 -19.23 -60.86
CA THR A 279 41.68 -19.06 -62.34
C THR A 279 40.20 -18.79 -62.66
N ALA A 280 39.94 -17.86 -63.59
CA ALA A 280 38.62 -17.41 -64.05
C ALA A 280 37.84 -18.49 -64.84
N THR A 281 36.50 -18.39 -64.91
CA THR A 281 35.70 -18.45 -66.18
C THR A 281 34.16 -18.41 -65.95
N ALA A 282 33.54 -17.50 -66.73
CA ALA A 282 32.19 -17.41 -67.32
C ALA A 282 30.87 -17.53 -66.52
N THR A 283 30.13 -16.43 -66.59
CA THR A 283 28.70 -16.22 -66.32
C THR A 283 27.79 -16.77 -67.44
N PRO A 284 26.62 -17.36 -67.13
CA PRO A 284 25.49 -17.46 -68.06
C PRO A 284 24.33 -16.50 -67.71
N LEU A 285 23.71 -15.96 -68.76
CA LEU A 285 22.51 -15.09 -68.77
C LEU A 285 21.21 -15.81 -68.34
N PRO A 286 20.18 -15.07 -67.85
CA PRO A 286 18.83 -15.58 -67.63
C PRO A 286 17.94 -15.54 -68.90
N PRO A 287 16.88 -16.38 -68.99
CA PRO A 287 16.03 -16.50 -70.18
C PRO A 287 14.88 -15.49 -70.25
N THR A 288 14.52 -15.21 -71.51
CA THR A 288 13.46 -14.33 -72.02
C THR A 288 12.05 -14.92 -71.84
N ALA A 289 11.05 -14.08 -71.53
CA ALA A 289 9.63 -14.40 -71.67
C ALA A 289 8.86 -13.29 -72.42
N THR A 290 7.89 -13.73 -73.21
CA THR A 290 7.30 -13.12 -74.40
C THR A 290 6.06 -12.26 -74.12
N ALA A 291 5.86 -11.21 -74.93
CA ALA A 291 4.75 -10.25 -74.88
C ALA A 291 3.44 -10.77 -75.52
N THR A 292 2.28 -10.25 -75.09
CA THR A 292 1.02 -10.31 -75.87
C THR A 292 0.07 -9.12 -75.61
N ALA A 293 -0.22 -8.42 -76.71
CA ALA A 293 -1.36 -7.60 -77.18
C ALA A 293 -2.11 -6.56 -76.29
N THR A 294 -2.08 -5.33 -76.81
CA THR A 294 -2.79 -4.09 -76.44
C THR A 294 -4.15 -3.97 -77.17
N PRO A 295 -5.22 -3.44 -76.54
CA PRO A 295 -6.42 -3.01 -77.27
C PRO A 295 -6.41 -1.53 -77.69
N VAL A 296 -7.12 -1.27 -78.80
CA VAL A 296 -7.13 -0.09 -79.69
C VAL A 296 -8.13 1.01 -79.24
N PRO A 297 -7.84 2.32 -79.43
CA PRO A 297 -8.79 3.41 -79.17
C PRO A 297 -9.67 3.77 -80.39
N THR A 298 -10.94 4.15 -80.18
CA THR A 298 -11.83 4.64 -81.26
C THR A 298 -12.59 5.92 -80.90
N ALA A 299 -12.25 6.98 -81.67
CA ALA A 299 -12.98 8.12 -82.26
C ALA A 299 -13.91 9.08 -81.47
N THR A 300 -13.57 10.37 -81.67
CA THR A 300 -14.27 11.64 -81.38
C THR A 300 -15.28 12.04 -82.47
N PRO A 301 -16.32 12.83 -82.14
CA PRO A 301 -16.80 13.89 -83.06
C PRO A 301 -16.96 15.30 -82.42
N LEU A 302 -16.98 16.32 -83.30
CA LEU A 302 -16.87 17.80 -83.13
C LEU A 302 -18.17 18.51 -83.70
N PRO A 303 -18.33 19.86 -83.74
CA PRO A 303 -18.77 20.86 -82.74
C PRO A 303 -20.11 21.63 -83.10
N THR A 304 -20.39 22.71 -82.34
CA THR A 304 -21.24 23.94 -82.62
C THR A 304 -22.72 23.86 -82.16
N ALA A 305 -23.39 24.87 -81.57
CA ALA A 305 -23.30 26.33 -81.73
C ALA A 305 -23.81 27.17 -80.53
N THR A 306 -23.41 28.44 -80.49
CA THR A 306 -23.87 29.54 -79.61
C THR A 306 -25.10 30.26 -80.21
N PRO A 307 -26.05 30.76 -79.39
CA PRO A 307 -26.37 32.20 -79.43
C PRO A 307 -26.67 32.86 -78.05
N VAL A 308 -26.87 34.18 -78.09
CA VAL A 308 -26.62 35.24 -77.07
C VAL A 308 -27.96 35.82 -76.48
N PRO A 309 -28.05 37.05 -75.88
CA PRO A 309 -28.45 37.35 -74.48
C PRO A 309 -29.83 38.06 -74.33
N THR A 310 -30.40 38.15 -73.12
CA THR A 310 -31.55 39.04 -72.79
C THR A 310 -31.82 39.01 -71.27
N ALA A 311 -32.33 40.00 -70.52
CA ALA A 311 -32.32 41.46 -70.45
C ALA A 311 -32.86 41.86 -69.04
N THR A 312 -32.51 43.04 -68.52
CA THR A 312 -33.05 43.65 -67.27
C THR A 312 -34.28 44.52 -67.56
N PRO A 313 -35.36 44.51 -66.75
CA PRO A 313 -35.79 45.69 -65.94
C PRO A 313 -36.55 45.34 -64.61
N SER A 314 -36.34 46.01 -63.45
CA SER A 314 -36.99 47.25 -62.89
C SER A 314 -38.25 46.98 -61.97
N PRO A 315 -38.80 47.92 -61.14
CA PRO A 315 -38.60 47.96 -59.67
C PRO A 315 -39.88 48.04 -58.76
N SER A 316 -39.70 47.88 -57.44
CA SER A 316 -40.46 48.43 -56.27
C SER A 316 -41.97 48.10 -56.07
N PRO A 317 -42.50 47.94 -54.83
CA PRO A 317 -42.63 49.05 -53.87
C PRO A 317 -42.28 48.76 -52.39
N THR A 318 -41.99 49.88 -51.73
CA THR A 318 -41.73 50.22 -50.32
C THR A 318 -42.66 49.60 -49.26
N PRO A 319 -42.10 49.16 -48.10
CA PRO A 319 -42.80 49.24 -46.82
C PRO A 319 -42.18 50.25 -45.81
N SER A 320 -43.10 50.73 -44.98
CA SER A 320 -43.13 51.78 -43.94
C SER A 320 -42.01 51.78 -42.88
N PRO A 321 -41.68 52.95 -42.25
CA PRO A 321 -40.58 53.07 -41.30
C PRO A 321 -40.83 52.53 -39.88
N THR A 322 -39.75 51.94 -39.35
CA THR A 322 -39.18 52.09 -37.99
C THR A 322 -39.87 51.46 -36.77
N ALA A 323 -39.15 50.49 -36.18
CA ALA A 323 -38.85 50.48 -34.75
C ALA A 323 -37.33 50.40 -34.57
N THR A 324 -36.78 51.28 -33.74
CA THR A 324 -35.34 51.46 -33.46
C THR A 324 -34.82 50.37 -32.52
N PRO A 325 -33.80 49.57 -32.90
CA PRO A 325 -32.98 48.83 -31.95
C PRO A 325 -31.72 49.62 -31.53
N ALA A 326 -31.30 49.37 -30.30
CA ALA A 326 -30.24 50.03 -29.53
C ALA A 326 -28.83 49.97 -30.18
N PRO A 327 -27.91 50.89 -29.84
CA PRO A 327 -26.59 50.98 -30.48
C PRO A 327 -25.75 49.71 -30.27
N THR A 328 -25.28 49.15 -31.39
CA THR A 328 -24.31 48.06 -31.45
C THR A 328 -22.89 48.61 -31.30
N ALA A 329 -22.09 47.99 -30.45
CA ALA A 329 -20.69 48.35 -30.21
C ALA A 329 -19.83 48.21 -31.49
N THR A 330 -18.89 49.14 -31.65
CA THR A 330 -17.92 49.19 -32.75
C THR A 330 -16.99 47.97 -32.74
N PRO A 331 -16.77 47.27 -33.87
CA PRO A 331 -15.78 46.19 -33.92
C PRO A 331 -14.35 46.75 -33.83
N SER A 332 -13.55 46.10 -32.98
CA SER A 332 -12.11 46.31 -32.79
C SER A 332 -11.31 45.90 -34.04
N PRO A 333 -10.17 46.56 -34.38
CA PRO A 333 -9.43 46.28 -35.61
C PRO A 333 -8.87 44.85 -35.69
N THR A 334 -8.97 44.25 -36.87
CA THR A 334 -8.35 42.97 -37.24
C THR A 334 -6.82 43.04 -37.12
N ALA A 335 -6.23 42.14 -36.34
CA ALA A 335 -4.78 42.02 -36.19
C ALA A 335 -4.11 41.54 -37.50
N THR A 336 -3.01 42.20 -37.86
CA THR A 336 -2.07 41.80 -38.92
C THR A 336 -1.42 40.44 -38.58
N PRO A 337 -1.23 39.51 -39.53
CA PRO A 337 -0.57 38.23 -39.24
C PRO A 337 0.89 38.42 -38.83
N THR A 338 1.24 37.87 -37.67
CA THR A 338 2.57 37.78 -37.08
C THR A 338 3.51 36.95 -37.98
N PRO A 339 4.81 37.29 -38.15
CA PRO A 339 5.73 36.50 -38.95
C PRO A 339 5.83 35.05 -38.46
N THR A 340 5.72 34.10 -39.37
CA THR A 340 6.00 32.68 -39.12
C THR A 340 7.46 32.55 -38.69
N SER A 341 7.71 32.24 -37.42
CA SER A 341 9.04 31.94 -36.90
C SER A 341 9.62 30.72 -37.62
N ALA A 342 10.90 30.77 -37.98
CA ALA A 342 11.59 29.61 -38.55
C ALA A 342 11.60 28.47 -37.52
N PRO A 343 11.32 27.21 -37.93
CA PRO A 343 11.36 26.09 -37.00
C PRO A 343 12.80 25.73 -36.65
N GLY A 344 13.01 25.22 -35.43
CA GLY A 344 14.27 24.68 -34.95
C GLY A 344 14.39 23.17 -35.16
N GLU A 345 15.47 22.60 -34.64
CA GLU A 345 15.81 21.18 -34.75
C GLU A 345 16.50 20.67 -33.48
N ILE A 346 16.22 19.43 -33.09
CA ILE A 346 16.89 18.71 -31.99
C ILE A 346 17.57 17.46 -32.55
N LEU A 347 18.86 17.31 -32.25
CA LEU A 347 19.71 16.20 -32.62
C LEU A 347 20.17 15.47 -31.36
N ILE A 348 19.95 14.16 -31.29
CA ILE A 348 20.34 13.34 -30.13
C ILE A 348 21.35 12.30 -30.59
N ALA A 349 22.44 12.13 -29.84
CA ALA A 349 23.36 11.02 -29.94
C ALA A 349 23.31 10.21 -28.65
N ALA A 350 22.78 9.00 -28.71
CA ALA A 350 22.60 8.13 -27.56
C ALA A 350 23.66 7.00 -27.56
N ALA A 351 24.30 6.80 -26.41
CA ALA A 351 25.30 5.77 -26.18
C ALA A 351 25.03 4.98 -24.90
N ILE A 352 25.47 3.73 -24.89
CA ILE A 352 25.40 2.81 -23.77
C ILE A 352 26.76 2.82 -23.08
N CYS A 353 26.75 3.01 -21.77
CA CYS A 353 27.95 2.90 -20.94
C CYS A 353 28.32 1.44 -20.69
N PRO A 354 29.61 1.10 -20.53
CA PRO A 354 30.03 -0.26 -20.20
C PRO A 354 29.44 -0.71 -18.85
N ALA A 355 29.26 -2.02 -18.67
CA ALA A 355 28.84 -2.58 -17.39
C ALA A 355 29.86 -2.23 -16.28
N GLY A 356 29.39 -1.80 -15.11
CA GLY A 356 30.24 -1.36 -13.98
C GLY A 356 30.59 0.13 -13.97
N TYR A 357 29.98 0.97 -14.81
CA TYR A 357 30.38 2.36 -14.98
C TYR A 357 29.95 3.26 -13.81
N GLY A 358 30.92 3.90 -13.15
CA GLY A 358 30.72 4.90 -12.09
C GLY A 358 31.67 6.11 -12.22
N GLY A 359 32.22 6.32 -13.42
CA GLY A 359 33.16 7.41 -13.71
C GLY A 359 32.46 8.73 -14.06
N PRO A 360 33.16 9.88 -14.00
CA PRO A 360 32.61 11.18 -14.38
C PRO A 360 32.76 11.53 -15.88
N ASP A 361 33.44 10.70 -16.69
CA ASP A 361 33.82 11.02 -18.08
C ASP A 361 33.00 10.21 -19.11
N PHE A 362 31.71 10.52 -19.20
CA PHE A 362 30.74 9.77 -19.99
C PHE A 362 31.05 9.81 -21.49
N ALA A 363 31.49 10.97 -22.01
CA ALA A 363 31.80 11.17 -23.42
C ALA A 363 33.00 10.35 -23.92
N ALA A 364 33.95 10.04 -23.04
CA ALA A 364 35.13 9.24 -23.40
C ALA A 364 34.88 7.73 -23.28
N GLU A 365 33.99 7.32 -22.37
CA GLU A 365 33.88 5.92 -21.92
C GLU A 365 32.61 5.22 -22.41
N CYS A 366 31.51 5.94 -22.61
CA CYS A 366 30.24 5.41 -23.14
C CYS A 366 30.26 5.49 -24.67
N THR A 367 30.79 4.47 -25.34
CA THR A 367 31.09 4.50 -26.79
C THR A 367 30.21 3.58 -27.64
N ASP A 368 29.41 2.71 -27.01
CA ASP A 368 28.53 1.78 -27.72
C ASP A 368 27.22 2.50 -28.13
N PRO A 369 26.82 2.52 -29.41
CA PRO A 369 25.63 3.24 -29.84
C PRO A 369 24.33 2.60 -29.31
N ALA A 370 23.46 3.40 -28.70
CA ALA A 370 22.16 2.96 -28.20
C ALA A 370 21.12 2.86 -29.33
N ALA A 371 21.24 1.83 -30.17
CA ALA A 371 20.32 1.60 -31.29
C ALA A 371 18.93 1.12 -30.83
N ALA A 372 17.89 1.48 -31.58
CA ALA A 372 16.49 1.09 -31.37
C ALA A 372 15.85 1.56 -30.06
N VAL A 373 16.48 2.47 -29.32
CA VAL A 373 15.85 3.15 -28.17
C VAL A 373 14.82 4.17 -28.68
N PRO A 374 13.55 4.10 -28.23
CA PRO A 374 12.55 5.11 -28.56
C PRO A 374 12.79 6.41 -27.79
N PHE A 375 12.74 7.52 -28.51
CA PHE A 375 12.76 8.87 -27.97
C PHE A 375 11.45 9.58 -28.27
N VAL A 376 10.91 10.27 -27.28
CA VAL A 376 9.63 10.99 -27.33
C VAL A 376 9.90 12.48 -27.22
N LEU A 377 9.46 13.26 -28.20
CA LEU A 377 9.40 14.72 -28.13
C LEU A 377 7.98 15.12 -27.75
N ALA A 378 7.84 15.93 -26.71
CA ALA A 378 6.58 16.45 -26.22
C ALA A 378 6.65 17.97 -26.01
N ALA A 379 5.49 18.64 -26.03
CA ALA A 379 5.37 20.02 -25.53
C ALA A 379 4.03 20.17 -24.81
N GLY A 380 4.04 20.86 -23.67
CA GLY A 380 2.90 20.85 -22.77
C GLY A 380 2.58 19.42 -22.31
N HIS A 381 1.34 18.97 -22.52
CA HIS A 381 0.83 17.67 -22.08
C HIS A 381 0.64 16.65 -23.23
N GLY A 382 1.28 16.86 -24.38
CA GLY A 382 1.09 16.02 -25.58
C GLY A 382 2.38 15.61 -26.27
N ILE A 383 2.41 14.37 -26.75
CA ILE A 383 3.49 13.85 -27.60
C ILE A 383 3.39 14.51 -28.97
N ILE A 384 4.47 15.18 -29.39
CA ILE A 384 4.62 15.78 -30.71
C ILE A 384 5.07 14.73 -31.71
N ASP A 385 6.11 13.96 -31.36
CA ASP A 385 6.73 13.00 -32.25
C ASP A 385 7.46 11.91 -31.44
N THR A 386 7.52 10.70 -31.97
CA THR A 386 8.26 9.58 -31.37
C THR A 386 9.15 8.96 -32.43
N ARG A 387 10.44 8.77 -32.11
CA ARG A 387 11.44 8.28 -33.05
C ARG A 387 12.38 7.30 -32.37
N GLU A 388 12.71 6.23 -33.08
CA GLU A 388 13.72 5.27 -32.62
C GLU A 388 15.12 5.69 -33.06
N ALA A 389 16.10 5.47 -32.19
CA ALA A 389 17.51 5.68 -32.48
C ALA A 389 18.00 4.74 -33.60
N GLY A 390 18.70 5.32 -34.58
CA GLY A 390 19.29 4.55 -35.67
C GLY A 390 20.45 3.65 -35.21
N ALA A 391 21.03 2.87 -36.12
CA ALA A 391 22.15 1.97 -35.81
C ALA A 391 23.42 2.67 -35.25
N ALA A 392 23.50 3.99 -35.38
CA ALA A 392 24.57 4.82 -34.82
C ALA A 392 24.18 5.50 -33.50
N GLY A 393 23.04 5.14 -32.90
CA GLY A 393 22.52 5.76 -31.67
C GLY A 393 21.90 7.15 -31.88
N THR A 394 21.75 7.61 -33.13
CA THR A 394 21.33 8.99 -33.40
C THR A 394 19.83 9.12 -33.68
N VAL A 395 19.20 10.17 -33.16
CA VAL A 395 17.82 10.61 -33.43
C VAL A 395 17.81 12.07 -33.88
N ARG A 396 16.86 12.42 -34.77
CA ARG A 396 16.64 13.78 -35.26
C ARG A 396 15.17 14.15 -35.22
N PHE A 397 14.83 15.21 -34.49
CA PHE A 397 13.53 15.89 -34.55
C PHE A 397 13.67 17.18 -35.34
N ALA A 398 13.10 17.21 -36.54
CA ALA A 398 13.10 18.38 -37.42
C ALA A 398 11.80 19.17 -37.28
N ASP A 399 11.81 20.42 -37.75
CA ASP A 399 10.66 21.31 -37.81
C ASP A 399 10.03 21.62 -36.42
N VAL A 400 10.85 21.65 -35.36
CA VAL A 400 10.41 21.88 -33.99
C VAL A 400 9.99 23.35 -33.82
N LEU A 401 8.75 23.59 -33.40
CA LEU A 401 8.24 24.95 -33.21
C LEU A 401 8.93 25.62 -32.01
N PRO A 402 9.17 26.94 -32.03
CA PRO A 402 9.80 27.61 -30.89
C PRO A 402 8.92 27.54 -29.63
N GLY A 403 9.54 27.26 -28.47
CA GLY A 403 8.84 27.08 -27.20
C GLY A 403 9.54 26.08 -26.28
N SER A 404 8.89 25.76 -25.16
CA SER A 404 9.38 24.77 -24.19
C SER A 404 8.91 23.37 -24.59
N HIS A 405 9.86 22.44 -24.68
CA HIS A 405 9.66 21.04 -25.08
C HIS A 405 10.27 20.11 -24.03
N GLN A 406 9.78 18.88 -23.98
CA GLN A 406 10.40 17.79 -23.23
C GLN A 406 10.85 16.71 -24.20
N VAL A 407 12.03 16.14 -23.93
CA VAL A 407 12.55 14.99 -24.66
C VAL A 407 12.79 13.88 -23.65
N GLY A 408 12.19 12.72 -23.87
CA GLY A 408 12.35 11.54 -23.04
C GLY A 408 12.88 10.34 -23.82
N ALA A 409 13.65 9.49 -23.15
CA ALA A 409 14.01 8.15 -23.64
C ALA A 409 13.08 7.13 -22.97
N ASP A 410 12.38 6.33 -23.79
CA ASP A 410 11.58 5.19 -23.32
C ASP A 410 12.48 3.96 -23.33
N ILE A 411 13.19 3.76 -22.21
CA ILE A 411 14.18 2.70 -22.05
C ILE A 411 13.47 1.44 -21.52
N PRO A 412 13.41 0.32 -22.26
CA PRO A 412 12.72 -0.90 -21.82
C PRO A 412 13.27 -1.44 -20.49
N GLY A 413 12.45 -2.14 -19.69
CA GLY A 413 12.84 -2.66 -18.37
C GLY A 413 14.06 -3.59 -18.42
N ASP A 414 15.14 -3.11 -17.76
CA ASP A 414 16.45 -3.69 -17.39
C ASP A 414 17.60 -2.64 -17.47
N PHE A 415 17.29 -1.33 -17.53
CA PHE A 415 18.30 -0.26 -17.64
C PHE A 415 18.17 0.79 -16.55
N ALA A 416 19.33 1.18 -16.02
CA ALA A 416 19.53 2.15 -14.96
C ALA A 416 19.41 3.59 -15.47
N SER A 417 19.77 4.52 -14.59
CA SER A 417 19.76 5.96 -14.81
C SER A 417 20.40 6.37 -16.15
N SER A 418 20.00 7.53 -16.64
CA SER A 418 20.66 8.17 -17.78
C SER A 418 21.15 9.56 -17.42
N GLN A 419 22.24 9.95 -18.08
CA GLN A 419 22.75 11.31 -18.05
C GLN A 419 22.60 11.92 -19.43
N VAL A 420 22.08 13.15 -19.50
CA VAL A 420 21.92 13.86 -20.76
C VAL A 420 22.60 15.23 -20.67
N GLN A 421 23.33 15.57 -21.72
CA GLN A 421 23.99 16.86 -21.87
C GLN A 421 23.52 17.49 -23.16
N CYS A 422 22.93 18.68 -23.10
CA CYS A 422 22.44 19.38 -24.28
C CYS A 422 23.09 20.75 -24.44
N ASP A 423 23.49 21.06 -25.67
CA ASP A 423 24.02 22.36 -26.08
C ASP A 423 23.15 22.98 -27.18
N ASN A 424 23.07 24.31 -27.18
CA ASN A 424 22.57 25.03 -28.34
C ASN A 424 23.67 25.11 -29.42
N GLY A 425 23.32 25.37 -30.69
CA GLY A 425 24.26 25.45 -31.81
C GLY A 425 25.36 26.54 -31.70
N SER A 426 25.41 27.29 -30.59
CA SER A 426 26.50 28.20 -30.24
C SER A 426 27.51 27.62 -29.23
N GLY A 427 27.27 26.39 -28.74
CA GLY A 427 28.10 25.68 -27.75
C GLY A 427 27.83 26.11 -26.30
N GLU A 428 26.69 26.73 -26.04
CA GLU A 428 26.21 27.02 -24.68
C GLU A 428 25.38 25.83 -24.19
N GLU A 429 25.78 25.31 -23.04
CA GLU A 429 25.12 24.20 -22.36
C GLU A 429 23.79 24.65 -21.76
N ILE A 430 22.72 23.96 -22.13
CA ILE A 430 21.33 24.30 -21.80
C ILE A 430 20.63 23.23 -20.95
N ALA A 431 21.21 22.04 -20.79
CA ALA A 431 20.71 21.04 -19.84
C ALA A 431 21.80 20.06 -19.35
N GLN A 432 21.76 19.72 -18.06
CA GLN A 432 22.55 18.67 -17.39
C GLN A 432 21.71 17.91 -16.34
N PRO A 433 20.76 17.04 -16.72
CA PRO A 433 20.08 16.19 -15.75
C PRO A 433 20.99 15.04 -15.30
N GLU A 434 21.06 14.88 -13.99
CA GLU A 434 21.47 13.63 -13.34
C GLU A 434 20.20 12.83 -13.04
N ASP A 435 20.22 11.52 -13.32
CA ASP A 435 19.20 10.55 -12.92
C ASP A 435 17.77 10.73 -13.49
N LEU A 436 17.62 11.36 -14.67
CA LEU A 436 16.33 11.50 -15.34
C LEU A 436 16.36 10.96 -16.77
N ASN A 437 15.40 10.09 -17.11
CA ASN A 437 15.17 9.65 -18.49
C ASN A 437 14.43 10.71 -19.34
N GLN A 438 14.40 11.97 -18.90
CA GLN A 438 13.73 13.08 -19.56
C GLN A 438 14.44 14.42 -19.29
N VAL A 439 14.41 15.32 -20.29
CA VAL A 439 14.98 16.67 -20.20
C VAL A 439 14.04 17.71 -20.80
N ALA A 440 13.89 18.85 -20.12
CA ALA A 440 13.16 20.01 -20.63
C ALA A 440 14.12 20.94 -21.40
N LEU A 441 13.69 21.39 -22.58
CA LEU A 441 14.48 22.21 -23.51
C LEU A 441 13.65 23.39 -24.02
N ASP A 442 14.21 24.59 -23.95
CA ASP A 442 13.62 25.77 -24.60
C ASP A 442 14.24 25.98 -25.98
N VAL A 443 13.45 25.74 -27.05
CA VAL A 443 13.89 25.85 -28.44
C VAL A 443 13.54 27.24 -28.98
N ALA A 444 14.51 28.04 -29.40
CA ALA A 444 14.25 29.31 -30.08
C ALA A 444 14.12 29.13 -31.62
N ALA A 445 13.67 30.19 -32.29
CA ALA A 445 13.39 30.16 -33.72
C ALA A 445 14.67 29.97 -34.55
N GLY A 446 14.74 28.84 -35.27
CA GLY A 446 15.90 28.47 -36.09
C GLY A 446 17.05 27.83 -35.31
N ASP A 447 16.84 27.47 -34.04
CA ASP A 447 17.86 26.81 -33.23
C ASP A 447 18.17 25.40 -33.73
N THR A 448 19.40 24.98 -33.49
CA THR A 448 19.80 23.57 -33.57
C THR A 448 20.34 23.17 -32.20
N ILE A 449 19.63 22.30 -31.50
CA ILE A 449 20.04 21.75 -30.21
C ILE A 449 20.68 20.40 -30.45
N THR A 450 21.83 20.15 -29.83
CA THR A 450 22.51 18.85 -29.84
C THR A 450 22.55 18.29 -28.43
N CYS A 451 22.09 17.06 -28.24
CA CYS A 451 22.09 16.37 -26.97
C CYS A 451 22.89 15.06 -27.06
N ASP A 452 23.83 14.86 -26.15
CA ASP A 452 24.47 13.57 -25.89
C ASP A 452 23.75 12.88 -24.74
N TRP A 453 23.31 11.63 -24.96
CA TRP A 453 22.49 10.86 -24.03
C TRP A 453 23.20 9.57 -23.65
N TYR A 454 23.58 9.43 -22.40
CA TYR A 454 24.33 8.28 -21.89
C TYR A 454 23.41 7.40 -21.05
N ILE A 455 23.21 6.16 -21.49
CA ILE A 455 22.37 5.17 -20.83
C ILE A 455 23.26 4.25 -19.99
N VAL A 456 23.02 4.19 -18.68
CA VAL A 456 23.71 3.27 -17.77
C VAL A 456 22.81 2.03 -17.57
N PRO A 457 23.28 0.80 -17.76
CA PRO A 457 22.46 -0.41 -17.51
C PRO A 457 22.30 -0.78 -16.02
N GLU A 458 21.22 -1.48 -15.60
CA GLU A 458 21.02 -1.92 -14.19
C GLU A 458 22.03 -2.98 -13.73
N ASN A 459 22.46 -3.84 -14.65
CA ASN A 459 23.56 -4.81 -14.46
C ASN A 459 24.96 -4.16 -14.41
N ALA A 460 25.04 -2.83 -14.24
CA ALA A 460 26.28 -2.07 -14.08
C ALA A 460 26.57 -1.64 -12.64
N ARG A 461 25.75 -2.01 -11.65
CA ARG A 461 26.19 -1.99 -10.25
C ARG A 461 27.20 -3.12 -10.06
N GLY A 462 28.37 -2.81 -9.51
CA GLY A 462 29.45 -3.80 -9.37
C GLY A 462 29.00 -5.01 -8.56
N LEU A 463 29.66 -6.16 -8.78
CA LEU A 463 29.50 -7.28 -7.86
C LEU A 463 29.80 -6.82 -6.43
N VAL A 464 28.95 -7.20 -5.48
CA VAL A 464 29.03 -6.78 -4.08
C VAL A 464 29.58 -7.92 -3.23
N ASP A 465 30.57 -7.61 -2.40
CA ASP A 465 30.99 -8.48 -1.31
C ASP A 465 30.23 -8.09 -0.03
N LEU A 466 29.41 -8.99 0.50
CA LEU A 466 28.65 -8.80 1.74
C LEU A 466 29.40 -9.44 2.91
N SER A 467 29.67 -8.64 3.94
CA SER A 467 30.21 -9.09 5.23
C SER A 467 29.18 -8.91 6.35
N VAL A 468 28.93 -9.95 7.12
CA VAL A 468 28.07 -9.91 8.31
C VAL A 468 28.93 -10.14 9.55
N LEU A 469 29.08 -9.11 10.37
CA LEU A 469 29.76 -9.16 11.66
C LEU A 469 28.78 -9.59 12.75
N ILE A 470 29.22 -10.40 13.70
CA ILE A 470 28.38 -10.92 14.78
C ILE A 470 28.87 -10.35 16.11
N ARG A 471 27.94 -9.78 16.88
CA ARG A 471 28.21 -9.15 18.18
C ARG A 471 27.29 -9.73 19.25
N ALA A 472 27.86 -10.18 20.35
CA ALA A 472 27.14 -10.61 21.54
C ALA A 472 27.00 -9.44 22.52
N CYS A 473 25.76 -9.11 22.87
CA CYS A 473 25.44 -8.02 23.78
C CYS A 473 25.34 -8.52 25.23
N PRO A 474 25.54 -7.63 26.23
CA PRO A 474 25.43 -7.98 27.64
C PRO A 474 24.06 -8.54 28.05
N GLU A 475 24.03 -9.31 29.14
CA GLU A 475 22.78 -9.82 29.74
C GLU A 475 21.79 -8.70 30.06
N GLY A 476 20.51 -8.90 29.72
CA GLY A 476 19.43 -7.95 29.97
C GLY A 476 19.35 -6.78 28.97
N MET A 477 20.30 -6.68 28.04
CA MET A 477 20.19 -5.75 26.90
C MET A 477 19.16 -6.27 25.90
N THR A 478 18.32 -5.37 25.38
CA THR A 478 17.26 -5.66 24.40
C THR A 478 17.49 -4.89 23.09
N PRO A 479 16.82 -5.24 21.98
CA PRO A 479 16.88 -4.47 20.74
C PRO A 479 16.56 -2.98 20.92
N GLU A 480 15.63 -2.64 21.84
CA GLU A 480 15.23 -1.25 22.12
C GLU A 480 16.26 -0.48 22.97
N THR A 481 17.09 -1.20 23.71
CA THR A 481 18.10 -0.63 24.63
C THR A 481 19.53 -0.84 24.11
N LEU A 482 19.68 -1.19 22.83
CA LEU A 482 20.95 -1.56 22.21
C LEU A 482 22.00 -0.43 22.29
N GLU A 483 23.07 -0.67 23.04
CA GLU A 483 24.29 0.13 23.03
C GLU A 483 25.40 -0.61 22.27
N ARG A 484 25.57 -0.27 20.98
CA ARG A 484 26.45 -1.01 20.05
C ARG A 484 27.90 -1.15 20.50
N ASP A 485 28.43 -0.16 21.21
CA ASP A 485 29.81 -0.15 21.71
C ASP A 485 30.02 -1.12 22.89
N GLU A 486 28.95 -1.55 23.56
CA GLU A 486 29.01 -2.52 24.67
C GLU A 486 28.97 -3.97 24.19
N CYS A 487 28.51 -4.21 22.96
CA CYS A 487 28.46 -5.56 22.38
C CYS A 487 29.86 -5.98 21.87
N THR A 488 30.27 -7.19 22.21
CA THR A 488 31.61 -7.73 21.91
C THR A 488 31.56 -8.77 20.78
N PRO A 489 32.68 -9.09 20.09
CA PRO A 489 32.71 -10.18 19.11
C PRO A 489 32.13 -11.48 19.67
N ALA A 490 31.15 -12.05 18.96
CA ALA A 490 30.47 -13.25 19.41
C ALA A 490 31.40 -14.49 19.39
N PRO A 491 31.21 -15.45 20.30
CA PRO A 491 31.92 -16.72 20.25
C PRO A 491 31.46 -17.59 19.06
N ASP A 492 32.30 -18.54 18.65
CA ASP A 492 31.97 -19.53 17.60
C ASP A 492 30.61 -20.21 17.86
N GLY A 493 29.78 -20.34 16.81
CA GLY A 493 28.62 -21.24 16.78
C GLY A 493 27.34 -20.65 16.18
N THR A 494 27.32 -19.37 15.80
CA THR A 494 26.24 -18.81 14.99
C THR A 494 26.36 -19.30 13.54
N LEU A 495 25.28 -19.85 13.00
CA LEU A 495 25.19 -20.27 11.60
C LEU A 495 24.27 -19.35 10.82
N LEU A 496 24.75 -18.81 9.71
CA LEU A 496 23.97 -17.94 8.82
C LEU A 496 23.74 -18.63 7.47
N ALA A 497 22.56 -18.43 6.90
CA ALA A 497 22.22 -18.86 5.55
C ALA A 497 21.73 -17.65 4.74
N LEU A 498 22.39 -17.39 3.60
CA LEU A 498 21.98 -16.35 2.67
C LEU A 498 21.27 -17.00 1.48
N SER A 499 20.09 -16.50 1.12
CA SER A 499 19.33 -16.95 -0.05
C SER A 499 19.10 -15.79 -1.00
N GLY A 500 19.36 -16.03 -2.28
CA GLY A 500 19.04 -15.09 -3.37
C GLY A 500 18.00 -15.67 -4.33
N PRO A 501 17.76 -15.01 -5.47
CA PRO A 501 16.75 -15.43 -6.46
C PRO A 501 16.93 -16.86 -7.00
N SER A 502 18.16 -17.36 -6.99
CA SER A 502 18.53 -18.71 -7.44
C SER A 502 18.56 -19.76 -6.32
N GLY A 503 18.20 -19.40 -5.09
CA GLY A 503 18.27 -20.23 -3.90
C GLY A 503 19.43 -19.89 -2.96
N GLU A 504 19.75 -20.81 -2.05
CA GLU A 504 20.78 -20.64 -1.02
C GLU A 504 22.19 -20.48 -1.60
N ILE A 505 22.95 -19.53 -1.05
CA ILE A 505 24.27 -19.12 -1.53
C ILE A 505 25.31 -19.46 -0.46
N ALA A 506 26.32 -20.23 -0.88
CA ALA A 506 27.41 -20.61 0.01
C ALA A 506 28.30 -19.40 0.35
N PRO A 507 28.73 -19.23 1.62
CA PRO A 507 29.66 -18.18 2.00
C PRO A 507 31.03 -18.40 1.34
N ALA A 508 31.68 -17.29 0.99
CA ALA A 508 33.06 -17.25 0.52
C ALA A 508 34.06 -17.47 1.66
N ALA A 509 33.75 -16.95 2.85
CA ALA A 509 34.52 -17.18 4.07
C ALA A 509 33.63 -17.19 5.31
N THR A 510 34.04 -17.94 6.34
CA THR A 510 33.40 -17.97 7.65
C THR A 510 34.44 -17.92 8.76
N ALA A 511 34.14 -17.15 9.79
CA ALA A 511 34.91 -17.01 11.03
C ALA A 511 33.95 -17.05 12.24
N ALA A 512 34.50 -17.01 13.45
CA ALA A 512 33.73 -17.07 14.69
C ALA A 512 32.66 -15.99 14.79
N ASP A 513 33.04 -14.77 14.43
CA ASP A 513 32.24 -13.56 14.57
C ASP A 513 32.01 -12.86 13.22
N ALA A 514 32.24 -13.53 12.09
CA ALA A 514 32.08 -12.93 10.77
C ALA A 514 31.75 -13.96 9.67
N TRP A 515 30.86 -13.58 8.76
CA TRP A 515 30.52 -14.34 7.56
C TRP A 515 30.66 -13.45 6.32
N GLU A 516 31.20 -14.00 5.23
CA GLU A 516 31.43 -13.25 4.01
C GLU A 516 30.87 -13.99 2.80
N TRP A 517 30.16 -13.28 1.94
CA TRP A 517 29.75 -13.72 0.61
C TRP A 517 30.35 -12.77 -0.41
N SER A 518 31.02 -13.34 -1.42
CA SER A 518 31.69 -12.54 -2.44
C SER A 518 30.98 -12.67 -3.78
N ALA A 519 31.14 -11.66 -4.63
CA ALA A 519 30.63 -11.67 -5.98
C ALA A 519 29.10 -11.86 -6.07
N LEU A 520 28.36 -11.16 -5.21
CA LEU A 520 26.90 -11.13 -5.25
C LEU A 520 26.42 -10.13 -6.31
N ASP A 521 25.38 -10.51 -7.04
CA ASP A 521 24.68 -9.57 -7.90
C ASP A 521 23.89 -8.56 -7.02
N PRO A 522 23.83 -7.28 -7.38
CA PRO A 522 22.95 -6.32 -6.71
C PRO A 522 21.49 -6.79 -6.73
N GLY A 523 20.76 -6.55 -5.65
CA GLY A 523 19.36 -6.95 -5.49
C GLY A 523 19.01 -7.43 -4.08
N ASP A 524 17.79 -7.97 -3.96
CA ASP A 524 17.24 -8.42 -2.68
C ASP A 524 17.70 -9.84 -2.32
N TYR A 525 18.23 -9.97 -1.10
CA TYR A 525 18.61 -11.24 -0.49
C TYR A 525 17.87 -11.45 0.83
N THR A 526 17.81 -12.71 1.25
CA THR A 526 17.25 -13.10 2.53
C THR A 526 18.33 -13.75 3.40
N LEU A 527 18.53 -13.22 4.60
CA LEU A 527 19.50 -13.73 5.57
C LEU A 527 18.75 -14.40 6.73
N ALA A 528 18.98 -15.70 6.92
CA ALA A 528 18.41 -16.49 8.01
C ALA A 528 19.46 -16.85 9.05
N VAL A 529 19.08 -16.81 10.33
CA VAL A 529 19.91 -17.33 11.44
C VAL A 529 19.56 -18.79 11.65
N ALA A 530 20.38 -19.69 11.11
CA ALA A 530 20.16 -21.13 11.12
C ALA A 530 20.46 -21.80 12.48
N ALA A 531 21.36 -21.22 13.28
CA ALA A 531 21.66 -21.68 14.64
C ALA A 531 22.35 -20.59 15.48
N LEU A 532 22.20 -20.67 16.80
CA LEU A 532 22.85 -19.81 17.79
C LEU A 532 23.77 -20.61 18.74
N PRO A 533 24.85 -20.01 19.27
CA PRO A 533 25.86 -20.68 20.10
C PRO A 533 25.49 -20.90 21.58
N GLN A 534 24.67 -20.06 22.24
CA GLN A 534 24.29 -20.18 23.65
C GLN A 534 22.77 -19.99 23.91
N ALA A 535 22.41 -19.46 25.10
CA ALA A 535 21.06 -19.14 25.54
C ALA A 535 20.54 -17.80 24.99
N GLU A 536 21.18 -17.23 23.96
CA GLU A 536 20.64 -16.08 23.23
C GLU A 536 19.30 -16.47 22.61
N THR A 537 18.26 -15.72 22.94
CA THR A 537 16.89 -15.98 22.48
C THR A 537 16.45 -15.00 21.40
N ASP A 538 17.17 -13.90 21.24
CA ASP A 538 16.78 -12.80 20.37
C ASP A 538 17.99 -12.22 19.64
N TYR A 539 17.74 -11.61 18.49
CA TYR A 539 18.77 -11.07 17.61
C TYR A 539 18.21 -9.96 16.69
N GLN A 540 19.08 -9.05 16.26
CA GLN A 540 18.74 -7.90 15.41
C GLN A 540 19.82 -7.72 14.33
N LEU A 541 19.42 -7.45 13.10
CA LEU A 541 20.36 -7.10 12.02
C LEU A 541 20.38 -5.59 11.85
N ASP A 542 21.51 -4.96 12.15
CA ASP A 542 21.67 -3.51 12.22
C ASP A 542 20.56 -2.84 13.07
N ASP A 543 19.64 -2.13 12.42
CA ASP A 543 18.48 -1.48 13.06
C ASP A 543 17.18 -2.24 12.81
N GLN A 544 17.21 -3.36 12.09
CA GLN A 544 16.06 -4.18 11.76
C GLN A 544 15.80 -5.23 12.85
N PRO A 545 14.78 -5.08 13.71
CA PRO A 545 14.41 -6.10 14.69
C PRO A 545 14.01 -7.39 13.96
N CYS A 546 14.32 -8.55 14.55
CA CYS A 546 13.91 -9.82 13.95
C CYS A 546 12.38 -10.03 14.07
N CYS A 547 11.91 -11.02 13.29
CA CYS A 547 10.63 -11.75 13.39
C CYS A 547 9.42 -11.30 12.56
N GLY A 548 9.55 -11.46 11.24
CA GLY A 548 8.44 -11.94 10.39
C GLY A 548 8.13 -13.44 10.60
N PRO A 549 7.08 -14.00 9.96
CA PRO A 549 6.57 -15.36 10.22
C PRO A 549 7.58 -16.51 9.99
N ASP A 550 8.68 -16.25 9.28
CA ASP A 550 9.71 -17.24 8.94
C ASP A 550 11.09 -16.96 9.56
N GLY A 551 11.25 -15.90 10.38
CA GLY A 551 12.49 -15.63 11.13
C GLY A 551 13.72 -15.24 10.27
N GLU A 552 13.52 -14.49 9.19
CA GLU A 552 14.59 -14.08 8.26
C GLU A 552 14.64 -12.55 8.09
N PHE A 553 15.80 -12.03 7.68
CA PHE A 553 16.04 -10.60 7.40
C PHE A 553 16.14 -10.35 5.90
N SER A 554 15.58 -9.23 5.43
CA SER A 554 15.79 -8.75 4.06
C SER A 554 17.06 -7.90 3.98
N VAL A 555 17.96 -8.26 3.07
CA VAL A 555 19.20 -7.56 2.78
C VAL A 555 19.14 -7.07 1.34
N ASP A 556 18.89 -5.77 1.16
CA ASP A 556 19.00 -5.11 -0.13
C ASP A 556 20.46 -4.71 -0.37
N LEU A 557 21.02 -5.19 -1.48
CA LEU A 557 22.35 -4.81 -1.97
C LEU A 557 22.15 -3.86 -3.15
N ASP A 558 22.31 -2.56 -2.87
CA ASP A 558 22.12 -1.52 -3.89
C ASP A 558 23.29 -1.46 -4.88
N GLY A 559 24.39 -2.17 -4.61
CA GLY A 559 25.57 -2.21 -5.47
C GLY A 559 26.20 -0.85 -5.78
N GLN A 560 25.93 0.17 -4.96
CA GLN A 560 26.67 1.42 -4.93
C GLN A 560 28.06 1.25 -4.31
N LEU A 561 28.21 0.27 -3.41
CA LEU A 561 29.48 -0.10 -2.79
C LEU A 561 29.92 -1.48 -3.27
N ALA A 562 31.23 -1.64 -3.52
CA ALA A 562 31.82 -2.93 -3.85
C ALA A 562 31.88 -3.87 -2.63
N GLU A 563 31.89 -3.31 -1.42
CA GLU A 563 31.88 -4.03 -0.15
C GLU A 563 30.81 -3.43 0.75
N GLU A 564 29.92 -4.26 1.25
CA GLU A 564 28.91 -3.89 2.23
C GLU A 564 29.10 -4.67 3.52
N SER A 565 28.85 -4.00 4.66
CA SER A 565 28.90 -4.63 5.97
C SER A 565 27.58 -4.45 6.70
N ARG A 566 27.14 -5.52 7.35
CA ARG A 566 25.98 -5.59 8.24
C ARG A 566 26.43 -6.15 9.59
N THR A 567 25.76 -5.79 10.67
CA THR A 567 26.07 -6.30 12.01
C THR A 567 24.86 -7.01 12.61
N LEU A 568 25.02 -8.30 12.93
CA LEU A 568 24.05 -9.08 13.67
C LEU A 568 24.35 -9.00 15.18
N TYR A 569 23.44 -8.40 15.93
CA TYR A 569 23.49 -8.33 17.40
C TYR A 569 22.71 -9.49 18.00
N LEU A 570 23.31 -10.19 18.96
CA LEU A 570 22.72 -11.30 19.70
C LEU A 570 22.45 -10.86 21.14
N PHE A 571 21.23 -11.07 21.62
CA PHE A 571 20.80 -10.63 22.94
C PHE A 571 20.62 -11.81 23.89
N GLN A 572 21.10 -11.62 25.12
CA GLN A 572 20.98 -12.59 26.20
C GLN A 572 19.83 -12.16 27.13
N PRO A 573 18.86 -13.06 27.42
CA PRO A 573 17.78 -12.73 28.32
C PRO A 573 18.33 -12.40 29.72
N GLU A 574 17.69 -11.44 30.39
CA GLU A 574 17.94 -11.21 31.81
C GLU A 574 17.61 -12.50 32.58
N PRO A 575 18.44 -12.94 33.56
CA PRO A 575 18.09 -14.08 34.38
C PRO A 575 16.78 -13.78 35.14
N GLU A 576 15.66 -14.38 34.70
CA GLU A 576 14.36 -14.20 35.34
C GLU A 576 14.46 -14.51 36.84
N ALA A 577 14.13 -13.52 37.67
CA ALA A 577 13.92 -13.76 39.09
C ALA A 577 12.80 -14.81 39.22
N PRO A 578 12.99 -15.87 40.01
CA PRO A 578 12.02 -16.97 40.07
C PRO A 578 10.64 -16.41 40.50
N ASP A 579 9.55 -16.79 39.82
CA ASP A 579 8.17 -16.42 40.19
C ASP A 579 7.78 -17.09 41.52
N THR A 580 8.27 -16.48 42.59
CA THR A 580 8.28 -17.01 43.94
C THR A 580 8.10 -15.85 44.89
N SER A 581 7.40 -16.08 45.99
CA SER A 581 7.23 -15.06 47.00
C SER A 581 7.16 -15.63 48.41
N ILE A 582 7.65 -14.82 49.36
CA ILE A 582 7.41 -15.01 50.78
C ILE A 582 6.57 -13.83 51.25
N THR A 583 5.41 -14.11 51.84
CA THR A 583 4.59 -13.11 52.53
C THR A 583 4.63 -13.34 54.04
N VAL A 584 4.70 -12.26 54.82
CA VAL A 584 4.66 -12.30 56.28
C VAL A 584 3.60 -11.33 56.78
N ASP A 585 2.50 -11.88 57.30
CA ASP A 585 1.44 -11.12 57.97
C ASP A 585 1.79 -10.93 59.45
N ILE A 586 1.53 -9.75 60.00
CA ILE A 586 1.80 -9.48 61.41
C ILE A 586 0.49 -9.25 62.17
N ALA A 587 0.34 -9.97 63.29
CA ALA A 587 -0.79 -9.83 64.19
C ALA A 587 -0.35 -9.58 65.63
N THR A 588 -1.03 -8.67 66.33
CA THR A 588 -0.79 -8.40 67.76
C THR A 588 -1.92 -8.99 68.60
N CYS A 589 -1.58 -9.86 69.54
CA CYS A 589 -2.54 -10.59 70.33
C CYS A 589 -2.82 -9.89 71.68
N PRO A 590 -4.00 -10.12 72.30
CA PRO A 590 -4.35 -9.48 73.57
C PRO A 590 -3.49 -9.97 74.75
N PRO A 591 -3.37 -9.19 75.85
CA PRO A 591 -2.64 -9.58 77.05
C PRO A 591 -3.09 -10.93 77.62
N GLY A 592 -2.13 -11.77 78.03
CA GLY A 592 -2.38 -13.12 78.54
C GLY A 592 -2.47 -14.22 77.48
N MET A 593 -2.46 -13.87 76.19
CA MET A 593 -2.31 -14.82 75.10
C MET A 593 -0.83 -15.18 74.86
N ASN A 594 -0.57 -16.44 74.51
CA ASN A 594 0.74 -16.98 74.15
C ASN A 594 0.57 -18.08 73.10
N VAL A 595 1.68 -18.62 72.61
CA VAL A 595 1.72 -19.68 71.59
C VAL A 595 0.87 -20.93 71.93
N ASN A 596 0.70 -21.28 73.21
CA ASN A 596 -0.03 -22.49 73.61
C ASN A 596 -1.55 -22.31 73.67
N ASN A 597 -2.03 -21.06 73.72
CA ASN A 597 -3.46 -20.72 73.78
C ASN A 597 -3.85 -19.68 72.72
N LEU A 598 -3.10 -19.65 71.61
CA LEU A 598 -3.30 -18.71 70.52
C LEU A 598 -4.66 -18.91 69.85
N ASP A 599 -5.45 -17.84 69.81
CA ASP A 599 -6.63 -17.71 68.97
C ASP A 599 -6.36 -16.61 67.92
N PRO A 600 -6.00 -16.98 66.67
CA PRO A 600 -5.65 -16.01 65.64
C PRO A 600 -6.74 -14.97 65.36
N ALA A 601 -8.01 -15.33 65.51
CA ALA A 601 -9.14 -14.43 65.24
C ALA A 601 -9.30 -13.33 66.30
N ALA A 602 -8.70 -13.52 67.47
CA ALA A 602 -8.71 -12.54 68.56
C ALA A 602 -7.50 -11.59 68.52
N CYS A 603 -6.56 -11.78 67.59
CA CYS A 603 -5.42 -10.88 67.40
C CYS A 603 -5.80 -9.77 66.40
N GLY A 604 -5.36 -8.53 66.67
CA GLY A 604 -5.63 -7.35 65.85
C GLY A 604 -4.47 -7.02 64.90
N PRO A 605 -4.67 -6.05 63.98
CA PRO A 605 -3.64 -5.60 63.05
C PRO A 605 -2.42 -5.03 63.80
N ALA A 606 -1.23 -5.17 63.22
CA ALA A 606 0.01 -4.76 63.84
C ALA A 606 0.12 -3.23 63.99
N PRO A 607 0.69 -2.71 65.09
CA PRO A 607 1.04 -1.31 65.21
C PRO A 607 2.26 -0.96 64.34
N ALA A 608 2.35 0.32 63.94
CA ALA A 608 3.51 0.86 63.24
C ALA A 608 4.81 0.69 64.07
N GLY A 609 5.93 0.41 63.38
CA GLY A 609 7.26 0.30 64.00
C GLY A 609 7.93 -1.08 63.94
N THR A 610 7.34 -2.05 63.21
CA THR A 610 8.01 -3.33 62.94
C THR A 610 8.94 -3.20 61.73
N SER A 611 10.13 -3.79 61.78
CA SER A 611 11.05 -3.84 60.63
C SER A 611 11.58 -5.25 60.45
N LEU A 612 11.40 -5.79 59.25
CA LEU A 612 11.82 -7.13 58.86
C LEU A 612 12.91 -7.05 57.78
N ALA A 613 13.84 -8.01 57.80
CA ALA A 613 14.79 -8.26 56.73
C ALA A 613 14.84 -9.76 56.41
N LEU A 614 14.97 -10.11 55.15
CA LEU A 614 15.05 -11.50 54.69
C LEU A 614 16.45 -11.77 54.11
N PHE A 615 17.06 -12.86 54.52
CA PHE A 615 18.39 -13.28 54.07
C PHE A 615 18.35 -14.64 53.37
N VAL A 616 19.06 -14.76 52.26
CA VAL A 616 19.33 -16.05 51.59
C VAL A 616 20.82 -16.34 51.76
N GLY A 617 21.15 -17.34 52.57
CA GLY A 617 22.53 -17.57 53.00
C GLY A 617 23.07 -16.40 53.83
N SER A 618 24.02 -15.62 53.28
CA SER A 618 24.57 -14.41 53.92
C SER A 618 24.14 -13.11 53.25
N GLU A 619 23.35 -13.19 52.19
CA GLU A 619 22.92 -12.04 51.39
C GLU A 619 21.54 -11.56 51.85
N GLN A 620 21.41 -10.25 52.06
CA GLN A 620 20.13 -9.64 52.39
C GLN A 620 19.38 -9.33 51.09
N LEU A 621 18.14 -9.81 50.98
CA LEU A 621 17.27 -9.44 49.87
C LEU A 621 16.83 -7.97 49.98
N PRO A 622 16.41 -7.34 48.86
CA PRO A 622 15.80 -6.02 48.89
C PRO A 622 14.66 -5.91 49.92
N ALA A 623 14.37 -4.68 50.37
CA ALA A 623 13.29 -4.44 51.31
C ALA A 623 11.96 -4.99 50.75
N ALA A 624 11.17 -5.62 51.61
CA ALA A 624 9.84 -6.09 51.24
C ALA A 624 8.92 -4.91 50.91
N THR A 625 7.96 -5.15 50.02
CA THR A 625 6.78 -4.28 49.89
C THR A 625 5.91 -4.47 51.13
N GLU A 626 5.54 -3.38 51.80
CA GLU A 626 4.68 -3.38 53.00
C GLU A 626 3.32 -2.79 52.65
N GLU A 627 2.26 -3.58 52.82
CA GLU A 627 0.86 -3.18 52.60
C GLU A 627 0.00 -3.80 53.70
N ASP A 628 -0.80 -3.01 54.42
CA ASP A 628 -1.71 -3.47 55.49
C ASP A 628 -1.10 -4.45 56.54
N ALA A 629 0.13 -4.18 56.98
CA ALA A 629 0.89 -5.04 57.90
C ALA A 629 1.22 -6.44 57.35
N GLN A 630 1.33 -6.55 56.02
CA GLN A 630 1.89 -7.67 55.29
C GLN A 630 3.19 -7.25 54.58
N TRP A 631 4.25 -8.02 54.76
CA TRP A 631 5.54 -7.83 54.08
C TRP A 631 5.71 -8.89 52.99
N THR A 632 5.96 -8.45 51.77
CA THR A 632 6.10 -9.34 50.60
C THR A 632 7.49 -9.22 49.98
N TRP A 633 8.22 -10.33 49.91
CA TRP A 633 9.41 -10.50 49.09
C TRP A 633 9.06 -11.31 47.85
N ARG A 634 9.38 -10.82 46.65
CA ARG A 634 9.25 -11.53 45.37
C ARG A 634 10.63 -11.94 44.85
N GLY A 635 10.70 -12.97 44.01
CA GLY A 635 11.97 -13.42 43.44
C GLY A 635 12.85 -14.20 44.40
N VAL A 636 12.28 -14.87 45.41
CA VAL A 636 13.04 -15.58 46.45
C VAL A 636 13.51 -16.95 45.94
N PRO A 637 14.82 -17.23 45.84
CA PRO A 637 15.32 -18.54 45.40
C PRO A 637 14.74 -19.71 46.20
N TYR A 638 14.50 -20.84 45.54
CA TYR A 638 14.07 -22.07 46.21
C TYR A 638 15.08 -22.49 47.30
N GLY A 639 14.57 -22.87 48.46
CA GLY A 639 15.38 -23.23 49.62
C GLY A 639 14.94 -22.53 50.89
N THR A 640 15.85 -22.48 51.86
CA THR A 640 15.62 -21.85 53.18
C THR A 640 16.23 -20.45 53.20
N ALA A 641 15.43 -19.48 53.63
CA ALA A 641 15.82 -18.11 53.91
C ALA A 641 15.63 -17.82 55.40
N THR A 642 16.37 -16.84 55.94
CA THR A 642 16.34 -16.45 57.34
C THR A 642 15.71 -15.07 57.48
N LEU A 643 14.56 -14.99 58.15
CA LEU A 643 13.84 -13.77 58.48
C LEU A 643 14.38 -13.16 59.79
N ILE A 644 14.83 -11.92 59.76
CA ILE A 644 15.37 -11.19 60.91
C ILE A 644 14.43 -10.05 61.28
N LEU A 645 14.11 -9.92 62.57
CA LEU A 645 13.35 -8.79 63.11
C LEU A 645 14.35 -7.71 63.55
N ASN A 646 14.44 -6.63 62.78
CA ASN A 646 15.30 -5.49 63.08
C ASN A 646 14.69 -4.57 64.15
N ALA A 647 13.36 -4.47 64.18
CA ALA A 647 12.61 -3.73 65.18
C ALA A 647 11.30 -4.45 65.51
N VAL A 648 10.91 -4.45 66.79
CA VAL A 648 9.65 -5.04 67.28
C VAL A 648 8.78 -3.95 67.90
N PRO A 649 7.44 -4.08 67.86
CA PRO A 649 6.54 -3.12 68.49
C PRO A 649 6.83 -2.91 69.98
N GLU A 650 6.70 -1.65 70.43
CA GLU A 650 6.78 -1.33 71.85
C GLU A 650 5.73 -2.12 72.65
N GLY A 651 6.16 -2.70 73.79
CA GLY A 651 5.29 -3.52 74.62
C GLY A 651 5.19 -5.00 74.21
N THR A 652 5.97 -5.46 73.23
CA THR A 652 6.09 -6.89 72.90
C THR A 652 6.90 -7.63 73.98
N ALA A 653 6.34 -8.71 74.55
CA ALA A 653 7.06 -9.58 75.49
C ALA A 653 7.65 -10.83 74.81
N THR A 654 6.89 -11.47 73.91
CA THR A 654 7.34 -12.65 73.13
C THR A 654 6.68 -12.65 71.75
N PHE A 655 7.16 -13.50 70.83
CA PHE A 655 6.57 -13.68 69.50
C PHE A 655 6.62 -15.14 69.02
N SER A 656 5.82 -15.48 68.01
CA SER A 656 5.86 -16.78 67.32
C SER A 656 5.61 -16.64 65.83
N LEU A 657 6.14 -17.57 65.03
CA LEU A 657 5.91 -17.65 63.58
C LEU A 657 5.17 -18.95 63.26
N ASN A 658 4.02 -18.87 62.59
CA ASN A 658 3.15 -20.02 62.30
C ASN A 658 2.92 -20.93 63.53
N GLN A 659 2.67 -20.30 64.70
CA GLN A 659 2.41 -20.98 65.98
C GLN A 659 3.60 -21.78 66.54
N ARG A 660 4.81 -21.61 65.99
CA ARG A 660 6.04 -22.17 66.55
C ARG A 660 6.72 -21.13 67.42
N THR A 661 6.90 -21.46 68.70
CA THR A 661 7.66 -20.64 69.64
C THR A 661 9.08 -20.51 69.12
N CYS A 662 9.47 -19.29 68.77
CA CYS A 662 10.80 -19.04 68.25
C CYS A 662 11.80 -18.86 69.39
N CYS A 663 13.06 -19.19 69.12
CA CYS A 663 14.16 -18.93 70.04
C CYS A 663 14.63 -17.48 69.86
N ASN A 664 15.00 -16.85 70.97
CA ASN A 664 15.68 -15.57 71.21
C ASN A 664 15.98 -14.67 69.98
N LEU A 665 15.72 -13.36 70.09
CA LEU A 665 15.96 -12.26 69.13
C LEU A 665 17.33 -12.25 68.38
N GLU A 666 18.30 -13.10 68.75
CA GLU A 666 19.63 -13.20 68.15
C GLU A 666 19.75 -14.26 67.03
N GLY A 667 18.75 -15.13 66.82
CA GLY A 667 18.75 -16.15 65.76
C GLY A 667 17.50 -16.05 64.92
N GLY A 668 17.62 -15.50 63.70
CA GLY A 668 16.51 -15.30 62.76
C GLY A 668 15.65 -16.55 62.52
N LEU A 669 14.48 -16.34 61.91
CA LEU A 669 13.45 -17.35 61.71
C LEU A 669 13.58 -17.97 60.33
N ASP A 670 13.69 -19.29 60.26
CA ASP A 670 13.75 -19.98 58.98
C ASP A 670 12.38 -19.99 58.28
N VAL A 671 12.36 -19.44 57.07
CA VAL A 671 11.26 -19.49 56.10
C VAL A 671 11.76 -20.18 54.84
N SER A 672 10.88 -20.73 54.02
CA SER A 672 11.29 -21.54 52.88
C SER A 672 10.32 -21.44 51.72
N VAL A 673 10.86 -21.39 50.51
CA VAL A 673 10.11 -21.54 49.26
C VAL A 673 10.51 -22.87 48.62
N SER A 674 9.54 -23.59 48.07
CA SER A 674 9.78 -24.85 47.37
C SER A 674 9.01 -24.89 46.05
N GLU A 675 9.37 -25.80 45.15
CA GLU A 675 8.62 -26.01 43.90
C GLU A 675 7.14 -26.36 44.15
N GLU A 676 6.83 -27.03 45.26
CA GLU A 676 5.45 -27.37 45.63
C GLU A 676 4.68 -26.17 46.20
N THR A 677 5.39 -25.16 46.73
CA THR A 677 4.82 -23.95 47.35
C THR A 677 5.62 -22.70 46.94
N PRO A 678 5.53 -22.25 45.69
CA PRO A 678 6.32 -21.11 45.19
C PRO A 678 5.92 -19.78 45.83
N HIS A 679 4.69 -19.67 46.33
CA HIS A 679 4.21 -18.54 47.12
C HIS A 679 3.88 -19.02 48.53
N THR A 680 4.72 -18.69 49.51
CA THR A 680 4.60 -19.18 50.89
C THR A 680 4.28 -18.04 51.84
N GLY A 681 3.15 -18.15 52.54
CA GLY A 681 2.73 -17.19 53.57
C GLY A 681 3.08 -17.65 54.99
N TYR A 682 3.49 -16.69 55.82
CA TYR A 682 3.74 -16.87 57.24
C TYR A 682 2.98 -15.82 58.05
N ILE A 683 2.57 -16.17 59.27
CA ILE A 683 1.99 -15.22 60.22
C ILE A 683 2.90 -15.10 61.44
N LEU A 684 3.31 -13.87 61.73
CA LEU A 684 4.09 -13.49 62.91
C LEU A 684 3.17 -12.90 63.98
N PHE A 685 3.07 -13.57 65.12
CA PHE A 685 2.24 -13.16 66.25
C PHE A 685 3.08 -12.51 67.35
N PHE A 686 2.70 -11.30 67.77
CA PHE A 686 3.29 -10.60 68.92
C PHE A 686 2.40 -10.74 70.17
N TYR A 687 3.03 -11.03 71.32
CA TYR A 687 2.36 -11.20 72.60
C TYR A 687 2.82 -10.14 73.61
N PRO A 688 1.93 -9.26 74.10
CA PRO A 688 2.25 -8.29 75.13
C PRO A 688 2.31 -8.94 76.53
N PRO A 689 2.99 -8.32 77.51
CA PRO A 689 3.06 -8.84 78.87
C PRO A 689 1.67 -8.79 79.56
N GLU A 690 1.43 -9.75 80.46
CA GLU A 690 0.15 -9.91 81.19
C GLU A 690 -0.27 -8.65 81.98
N SER A 691 0.67 -7.77 82.34
CA SER A 691 0.40 -6.52 83.06
C SER A 691 -0.05 -5.34 82.18
N ALA A 692 -0.19 -5.51 80.85
CA ALA A 692 -0.52 -4.44 79.91
C ALA A 692 -2.04 -4.20 79.68
N ALA A 693 -2.92 -4.77 80.52
CA ALA A 693 -4.35 -4.50 80.44
C ALA A 693 -4.63 -3.00 80.72
N PRO A 694 -5.33 -2.27 79.84
CA PRO A 694 -5.61 -0.86 80.07
C PRO A 694 -6.57 -0.68 81.26
N GLU A 695 -6.24 0.23 82.18
CA GLU A 695 -7.16 0.68 83.23
C GLU A 695 -8.40 1.31 82.60
N VAL A 696 -9.56 0.81 83.01
CA VAL A 696 -10.89 1.23 82.55
C VAL A 696 -11.17 2.69 82.90
N VAL A 697 -11.43 3.53 81.90
CA VAL A 697 -12.09 4.83 82.09
C VAL A 697 -13.38 4.83 81.27
N GLU A 698 -14.48 5.15 81.96
CA GLU A 698 -15.86 5.06 81.48
C GLU A 698 -16.22 6.07 80.36
N THR A 699 -17.17 5.62 79.54
CA THR A 699 -17.96 6.16 78.40
C THR A 699 -18.51 7.60 78.54
N PRO A 700 -19.02 8.29 77.46
CA PRO A 700 -19.95 7.73 76.45
C PRO A 700 -19.93 8.24 74.97
N GLU A 701 -20.47 7.37 74.11
CA GLU A 701 -20.96 7.53 72.72
C GLU A 701 -22.33 8.29 72.67
N PRO A 702 -23.02 8.52 71.51
CA PRO A 702 -22.66 8.25 70.10
C PRO A 702 -23.06 9.34 69.07
N ALA A 703 -22.60 9.20 67.81
CA ALA A 703 -23.43 9.34 66.59
C ALA A 703 -22.65 9.09 65.28
N ALA A 704 -23.03 7.99 64.60
CA ALA A 704 -23.17 7.74 63.15
C ALA A 704 -22.43 8.61 62.10
N LEU A 705 -21.74 7.96 61.14
CA LEU A 705 -22.12 7.87 59.71
C LEU A 705 -20.97 7.29 58.84
N ALA A 706 -21.33 6.27 58.04
CA ALA A 706 -20.86 5.84 56.72
C ALA A 706 -19.40 6.10 56.24
N ASP A 707 -18.63 5.00 56.08
CA ASP A 707 -18.23 4.36 54.81
C ASP A 707 -17.78 5.24 53.61
N VAL A 708 -16.45 5.30 53.35
CA VAL A 708 -15.79 5.40 52.03
C VAL A 708 -14.34 4.87 52.16
N PRO A 709 -13.84 3.95 51.29
CA PRO A 709 -12.42 3.61 51.18
C PRO A 709 -11.70 4.48 50.13
N ASP A 710 -10.45 4.83 50.39
CA ASP A 710 -9.54 5.50 49.46
C ASP A 710 -8.25 4.66 49.38
N THR A 711 -7.95 4.10 48.21
CA THR A 711 -6.58 3.76 47.76
C THR A 711 -6.51 4.02 46.25
N PRO A 712 -5.48 4.72 45.73
CA PRO A 712 -5.23 4.81 44.31
C PRO A 712 -4.27 3.70 43.89
N GLU A 713 -4.71 2.83 42.99
CA GLU A 713 -3.84 1.92 42.24
C GLU A 713 -3.63 2.51 40.84
N VAL A 714 -2.38 2.46 40.39
CA VAL A 714 -1.90 3.03 39.13
C VAL A 714 -2.40 2.15 37.99
N VAL A 715 -3.29 2.68 37.14
CA VAL A 715 -3.79 1.99 35.95
C VAL A 715 -2.99 2.46 34.73
N GLU A 716 -2.53 1.47 33.95
CA GLU A 716 -2.01 1.61 32.59
C GLU A 716 -2.82 2.66 31.78
N MET A 717 -2.12 3.61 31.15
CA MET A 717 -2.65 4.83 30.51
C MET A 717 -3.53 4.58 29.25
N SER A 718 -4.11 3.39 29.07
CA SER A 718 -4.92 3.04 27.89
C SER A 718 -6.37 2.65 28.16
N ASP A 719 -6.81 2.63 29.43
CA ASP A 719 -8.20 2.30 29.83
C ASP A 719 -8.78 3.31 30.84
N ILE A 720 -8.28 4.55 30.88
CA ILE A 720 -8.80 5.57 31.81
C ILE A 720 -10.20 6.01 31.34
N ASP A 721 -11.19 5.85 32.22
CA ASP A 721 -12.58 6.32 32.09
C ASP A 721 -12.83 7.28 33.28
N PRO A 722 -12.51 8.59 33.14
CA PRO A 722 -12.47 9.53 34.26
C PRO A 722 -13.84 9.90 34.82
N ASP A 723 -14.89 9.86 34.00
CA ASP A 723 -16.25 10.17 34.40
C ASP A 723 -17.10 8.93 34.72
N GLY A 724 -16.57 7.73 34.43
CA GLY A 724 -17.10 6.44 34.85
C GLY A 724 -18.35 6.02 34.08
N ASP A 725 -18.53 6.52 32.87
CA ASP A 725 -19.73 6.29 32.06
C ASP A 725 -19.67 4.98 31.25
N GLY A 726 -18.49 4.36 31.18
CA GLY A 726 -18.20 3.14 30.43
C GLY A 726 -17.53 3.37 29.07
N LEU A 727 -17.13 4.59 28.74
CA LEU A 727 -16.38 4.99 27.55
C LEU A 727 -14.97 5.47 27.94
N PRO A 728 -13.89 4.75 27.58
CA PRO A 728 -12.53 5.17 27.95
C PRO A 728 -12.11 6.42 27.16
N SER A 729 -11.28 7.28 27.74
CA SER A 729 -10.87 8.58 27.17
C SER A 729 -10.25 8.52 25.77
N THR A 730 -9.68 7.37 25.39
CA THR A 730 -9.20 7.14 24.01
C THR A 730 -10.33 7.04 23.00
N ASP A 731 -11.47 6.47 23.40
CA ASP A 731 -12.68 6.38 22.59
C ASP A 731 -13.46 7.71 22.64
N GLU A 732 -13.44 8.42 23.77
CA GLU A 732 -14.04 9.75 23.89
C GLU A 732 -13.38 10.77 22.95
N ALA A 733 -12.06 10.72 22.82
CA ALA A 733 -11.33 11.52 21.82
C ALA A 733 -11.77 11.22 20.38
N PHE A 734 -12.22 9.98 20.11
CA PHE A 734 -12.75 9.57 18.80
C PHE A 734 -14.19 10.04 18.58
N PHE A 735 -15.02 10.01 19.63
CA PHE A 735 -16.43 10.45 19.59
C PHE A 735 -16.62 11.96 19.83
N GLN A 736 -15.54 12.67 20.17
CA GLN A 736 -15.54 14.10 20.52
C GLN A 736 -16.43 14.42 21.74
N THR A 737 -16.65 13.44 22.60
CA THR A 737 -17.29 13.59 23.91
C THR A 737 -16.29 14.15 24.93
N ASP A 738 -16.78 14.72 26.02
CA ASP A 738 -15.97 15.35 27.06
C ASP A 738 -15.52 14.32 28.11
N PRO A 739 -14.21 14.00 28.21
CA PRO A 739 -13.71 12.95 29.11
C PRO A 739 -13.93 13.14 30.60
N GLU A 740 -14.42 14.30 31.01
CA GLU A 740 -14.76 14.60 32.40
C GLU A 740 -16.29 14.65 32.64
N HIS A 741 -17.12 14.37 31.63
CA HIS A 741 -18.57 14.45 31.70
C HIS A 741 -19.27 13.26 31.03
N ALA A 742 -19.82 12.38 31.87
CA ALA A 742 -20.55 11.19 31.44
C ALA A 742 -21.70 11.45 30.47
N ASP A 743 -22.22 12.67 30.39
CA ASP A 743 -23.32 13.09 29.51
C ASP A 743 -22.90 14.44 28.91
N SER A 744 -22.29 14.38 27.72
CA SER A 744 -21.59 15.51 27.10
C SER A 744 -22.54 16.61 26.63
N ASP A 745 -23.78 16.28 26.28
CA ASP A 745 -24.79 17.24 25.84
C ASP A 745 -25.83 17.62 26.92
N GLY A 746 -25.84 16.89 28.03
CA GLY A 746 -26.63 17.14 29.22
C GLY A 746 -28.10 16.74 29.09
N ASP A 747 -28.46 15.80 28.20
CA ASP A 747 -29.83 15.36 27.96
C ASP A 747 -30.37 14.35 29.00
N GLY A 748 -29.46 13.77 29.80
CA GLY A 748 -29.72 12.79 30.84
C GLY A 748 -29.44 11.33 30.46
N VAL A 749 -28.87 11.07 29.28
CA VAL A 749 -28.32 9.77 28.85
C VAL A 749 -26.80 9.89 28.79
N ASN A 750 -26.08 8.87 29.23
CA ASN A 750 -24.62 8.93 29.20
C ASN A 750 -24.06 8.57 27.81
N ASP A 751 -22.90 9.12 27.48
CA ASP A 751 -22.30 9.06 26.16
C ASP A 751 -22.10 7.60 25.69
N ALA A 752 -21.64 6.73 26.58
CA ALA A 752 -21.50 5.30 26.33
C ALA A 752 -22.83 4.61 25.96
N ALA A 753 -23.95 4.96 26.63
CA ALA A 753 -25.25 4.37 26.33
C ALA A 753 -25.83 4.91 25.02
N GLU A 754 -25.57 6.17 24.69
CA GLU A 754 -25.97 6.77 23.42
C GLU A 754 -25.24 6.15 22.25
N ILE A 755 -23.92 5.96 22.38
CA ILE A 755 -23.10 5.26 21.40
C ILE A 755 -23.56 3.80 21.26
N ALA A 756 -23.90 3.13 22.37
CA ALA A 756 -24.44 1.77 22.34
C ALA A 756 -25.85 1.68 21.71
N ALA A 757 -26.66 2.72 21.85
CA ALA A 757 -27.99 2.85 21.26
C ALA A 757 -27.97 3.38 19.81
N GLY A 758 -26.84 3.95 19.37
CA GLY A 758 -26.66 4.59 18.07
C GLY A 758 -27.28 6.00 17.98
N THR A 759 -27.49 6.68 19.11
CA THR A 759 -27.80 8.11 19.18
C THR A 759 -26.50 8.93 19.23
N ASP A 760 -26.61 10.27 19.17
CA ASP A 760 -25.45 11.17 19.02
C ASP A 760 -25.23 11.90 20.36
N PRO A 761 -24.12 11.60 21.07
CA PRO A 761 -23.85 12.09 22.44
C PRO A 761 -23.57 13.58 22.56
N LEU A 762 -23.61 14.31 21.44
CA LEU A 762 -23.40 15.75 21.37
C LEU A 762 -24.69 16.51 21.00
N THR A 763 -25.85 15.83 20.99
CA THR A 763 -27.15 16.39 20.61
C THR A 763 -28.34 15.87 21.43
N PRO A 764 -29.03 16.76 22.18
CA PRO A 764 -30.09 16.40 23.13
C PRO A 764 -31.48 16.16 22.52
#